data_AF-A0A432U9D6-F1
#
_entry.id   AF-A0A432U9D6-F1
#
_cell.length_a   1.000
_cell.length_b   1.000
_cell.length_c   1.000
_cell.angle_alpha   90.00
_cell.angle_beta   90.00
_cell.angle_gamma   90.00
#
_symmetry.space_group_name_H-M   'P 1'
#
loop_
_entity.id
_entity.type
_entity.pdbx_description
1 polymer ?
#
loop_
_entity_poly.entity_id
_entity_poly.type
_entity_poly.pdbx_seq_one_letter_code
_entity_poly.pdbx_strand_id
1 'polypeptide(L)'
;SGGEKHMWEPQTIANLQLAARNNDKEAYWAFSKRSNEEGTRNCTLRGLMSFKQGNPISIDEVEDIKEIVKRFATGAMSFGSISAESHESLAIAMNRLGGKSNTGEGGEDSKRWTPDANGDSRRSAIKQVASGRFGVTIDYLNNADEIQIKVSQGAKPGEGGELPGTKVDEGIAKIRHSTPGVGLISPPPHHDIYSIEDLSQLIFDLKRSNPAARISVKLVAEVGVGTIAAGVTKAKSDHIVIAGHDGGTGASPLTSIKHAGLPWELGLAETHQTLVMNDLRSRVVIQTDGQLKTGRDVAIGVLLGAEEFGFSTAPLVTMGCIMMRKCHLNTCPVGIATQDKELRKKFTGKPEHVVNYLFMVAEELRLIMAELGFKTVNEMIGRVDMLEMDKAIDHWKQGSINLDALLTPANKPNADTGTYQSILQDHQLELQIDNSLIEQSKAAIEGNESVQFDSIITNVDRAVGAMLSSHVVKTRGGNNLDEGSIHINFKGSAGQSLGAFLAKGITLEVEGDANDYVGKGLSGGRVIVYPPKNSTFKAEEQVIAGNVCGYGSTGGEMYLSGRVAERFCVRNSGVIAVVEGVGDHGCEYMTGGRAIILGEVGRNFGAGMSGGIAYIYNPNNTFKDMVNPIMVDLDPMDDEAQKELFKYVLNHAEFTGSVVAQRIIDNWNEELKHFVKVMPKDFKRVLQQNAK
;
A
#
# COMPACT_ATOMS: atom_id res chain seq x y z
N SER A 1 35.96 15.63 12.55
CA SER A 1 35.36 15.52 13.89
C SER A 1 35.03 14.06 14.14
N GLY A 2 35.77 13.39 15.04
CA GLY A 2 35.68 11.94 15.31
C GLY A 2 34.44 11.51 16.09
N GLY A 3 33.24 11.83 15.60
CA GLY A 3 31.97 11.35 16.15
C GLY A 3 31.51 10.01 15.56
N GLU A 4 30.25 9.64 15.82
CA GLU A 4 29.63 8.46 15.22
C GLU A 4 29.72 8.50 13.69
N LYS A 5 30.08 7.35 13.10
CA LYS A 5 30.12 7.19 11.65
C LYS A 5 28.70 7.07 11.10
N HIS A 6 28.49 7.67 9.93
CA HIS A 6 27.24 7.59 9.20
C HIS A 6 27.51 7.14 7.76
N MET A 7 26.62 6.33 7.21
CA MET A 7 26.73 5.87 5.81
C MET A 7 26.62 7.01 4.78
N TRP A 8 26.09 8.16 5.18
CA TRP A 8 26.01 9.36 4.35
C TRP A 8 26.85 10.46 4.97
N GLU A 9 27.93 10.82 4.27
CA GLU A 9 28.85 11.88 4.66
C GLU A 9 28.80 13.03 3.64
N PRO A 10 29.12 14.28 4.03
CA PRO A 10 29.12 15.42 3.12
C PRO A 10 29.88 15.19 1.81
N GLN A 11 31.04 14.53 1.89
CA GLN A 11 31.86 14.22 0.70
C GLN A 11 31.19 13.20 -0.22
N THR A 12 30.59 12.15 0.32
CA THR A 12 29.83 11.17 -0.49
C THR A 12 28.60 11.81 -1.14
N ILE A 13 27.91 12.71 -0.44
CA ILE A 13 26.76 13.46 -0.97
C ILE A 13 27.21 14.35 -2.14
N ALA A 14 28.29 15.10 -1.97
CA ALA A 14 28.82 16.00 -2.99
C ALA A 14 29.27 15.23 -4.25
N ASN A 15 30.03 14.14 -4.08
CA ASN A 15 30.49 13.32 -5.19
C ASN A 15 29.32 12.67 -5.95
N LEU A 16 28.32 12.15 -5.24
CA LEU A 16 27.15 11.56 -5.89
C LEU A 16 26.33 12.61 -6.67
N GLN A 17 26.15 13.81 -6.10
CA GLN A 17 25.48 14.91 -6.80
C GLN A 17 26.26 15.36 -8.04
N LEU A 18 27.59 15.43 -7.96
CA LEU A 18 28.45 15.77 -9.09
C LEU A 18 28.34 14.71 -10.20
N ALA A 19 28.47 13.42 -9.82
CA ALA A 19 28.35 12.28 -10.73
C ALA A 19 27.02 12.30 -11.48
N ALA A 20 25.92 12.43 -10.74
CA ALA A 20 24.57 12.40 -11.30
C ALA A 20 24.28 13.60 -12.22
N ARG A 21 24.66 14.82 -11.81
CA ARG A 21 24.37 16.05 -12.57
C ARG A 21 25.18 16.17 -13.85
N ASN A 22 26.44 15.78 -13.80
CA ASN A 22 27.38 15.95 -14.91
C ASN A 22 27.60 14.67 -15.72
N ASN A 23 26.93 13.57 -15.35
CA ASN A 23 27.23 12.23 -15.86
C ASN A 23 28.72 11.87 -15.69
N ASP A 24 29.31 12.27 -14.57
CA ASP A 24 30.73 12.17 -14.26
C ASP A 24 31.05 10.82 -13.58
N LYS A 25 31.67 9.92 -14.34
CA LYS A 25 32.05 8.58 -13.86
C LYS A 25 33.18 8.62 -12.83
N GLU A 26 34.12 9.56 -12.92
CA GLU A 26 35.20 9.67 -11.94
C GLU A 26 34.65 10.06 -10.56
N ALA A 27 33.71 11.01 -10.54
CA ALA A 27 32.98 11.37 -9.34
C ALA A 27 32.18 10.20 -8.76
N TYR A 28 31.59 9.36 -9.62
CA TYR A 28 30.90 8.13 -9.19
C TYR A 28 31.87 7.15 -8.52
N TRP A 29 33.02 6.86 -9.14
CA TRP A 29 34.01 5.95 -8.56
C TRP A 29 34.58 6.48 -7.24
N ALA A 30 34.79 7.80 -7.13
CA ALA A 30 35.16 8.42 -5.87
C ALA A 30 34.05 8.30 -4.79
N PHE A 31 32.78 8.41 -5.20
CA PHE A 31 31.63 8.17 -4.33
C PHE A 31 31.55 6.70 -3.90
N SER A 32 31.56 5.75 -4.83
CA SER A 32 31.36 4.33 -4.56
C SER A 32 32.48 3.77 -3.71
N LYS A 33 33.74 4.10 -4.02
CA LYS A 33 34.90 3.74 -3.21
C LYS A 33 34.77 4.21 -1.77
N ARG A 34 34.55 5.51 -1.55
CA ARG A 34 34.42 6.06 -0.19
C ARG A 34 33.20 5.49 0.54
N SER A 35 32.07 5.35 -0.16
CA SER A 35 30.87 4.76 0.41
C SER A 35 31.12 3.31 0.87
N ASN A 36 31.79 2.50 0.06
CA ASN A 36 32.07 1.10 0.35
C ASN A 36 33.14 0.94 1.46
N GLU A 37 34.26 1.65 1.36
CA GLU A 37 35.43 1.50 2.25
C GLU A 37 35.27 2.18 3.63
N GLU A 38 34.44 3.22 3.73
CA GLU A 38 34.20 3.92 5.00
C GLU A 38 32.78 3.67 5.52
N GLY A 39 31.75 4.10 4.78
CA GLY A 39 30.38 4.11 5.27
C GLY A 39 29.82 2.70 5.47
N THR A 40 29.81 1.89 4.42
CA THR A 40 29.30 0.52 4.44
C THR A 40 30.16 -0.36 5.33
N ARG A 41 31.50 -0.31 5.20
CA ARG A 41 32.45 -1.07 6.04
C ARG A 41 32.24 -0.88 7.55
N ASN A 42 32.07 0.36 8.01
CA ASN A 42 31.99 0.64 9.44
C ASN A 42 30.58 0.52 10.03
N CYS A 43 29.53 0.41 9.21
CA CYS A 43 28.15 0.51 9.69
C CYS A 43 27.27 -0.72 9.39
N THR A 44 27.72 -1.70 8.60
CA THR A 44 26.84 -2.77 8.08
C THR A 44 27.53 -4.14 8.02
N LEU A 45 26.72 -5.21 7.96
CA LEU A 45 27.23 -6.58 7.82
C LEU A 45 27.86 -6.82 6.46
N ARG A 46 27.26 -6.34 5.36
CA ARG A 46 27.86 -6.42 4.01
C ARG A 46 29.18 -5.66 3.85
N GLY A 47 29.46 -4.74 4.78
CA GLY A 47 30.75 -4.08 4.91
C GLY A 47 31.88 -5.00 5.37
N LEU A 48 31.53 -6.12 6.00
CA LEU A 48 32.46 -7.15 6.50
C LEU A 48 32.63 -8.32 5.53
N MET A 49 32.07 -8.22 4.32
CA MET A 49 32.15 -9.27 3.30
C MET A 49 33.12 -8.86 2.19
N SER A 50 33.81 -9.83 1.60
CA SER A 50 34.57 -9.68 0.35
C SER A 50 34.13 -10.72 -0.66
N PHE A 51 34.39 -10.46 -1.94
CA PHE A 51 34.18 -11.45 -2.97
C PHE A 51 35.36 -12.43 -3.00
N LYS A 52 35.06 -13.71 -3.19
CA LYS A 52 36.10 -14.71 -3.48
C LYS A 52 36.59 -14.56 -4.91
N GLN A 53 37.76 -15.13 -5.17
CA GLN A 53 38.29 -15.23 -6.53
C GLN A 53 37.35 -16.04 -7.42
N GLY A 54 36.83 -15.41 -8.47
CA GLY A 54 36.02 -16.05 -9.51
C GLY A 54 36.84 -16.48 -10.72
N ASN A 55 36.12 -16.73 -11.82
CA ASN A 55 36.69 -17.04 -13.14
C ASN A 55 36.36 -15.88 -14.08
N PRO A 56 37.21 -14.83 -14.16
CA PRO A 56 36.85 -13.62 -14.88
C PRO A 56 36.53 -13.86 -16.36
N ILE A 57 35.52 -13.16 -16.86
CA ILE A 57 35.09 -13.16 -18.27
C ILE A 57 35.19 -11.76 -18.87
N SER A 58 35.05 -11.64 -20.19
CA SER A 58 34.94 -10.32 -20.81
C SER A 58 33.66 -9.62 -20.35
N ILE A 59 33.73 -8.30 -20.12
CA ILE A 59 32.55 -7.47 -19.83
C ILE A 59 31.52 -7.51 -20.98
N ASP A 60 31.96 -7.82 -22.19
CA ASP A 60 31.10 -7.94 -23.37
C ASP A 60 30.26 -9.23 -23.36
N GLU A 61 30.63 -10.22 -22.54
CA GLU A 61 29.83 -11.45 -22.32
C GLU A 61 28.76 -11.26 -21.25
N VAL A 62 28.84 -10.20 -20.45
CA VAL A 62 27.85 -9.86 -19.41
C VAL A 62 26.66 -9.18 -20.05
N GLU A 63 25.45 -9.55 -19.61
CA GLU A 63 24.18 -9.00 -20.09
C GLU A 63 24.19 -7.46 -20.16
N ASP A 64 23.43 -6.92 -21.11
CA ASP A 64 23.42 -5.48 -21.37
C ASP A 64 22.95 -4.70 -20.14
N ILE A 65 23.53 -3.53 -19.94
CA ILE A 65 23.22 -2.65 -18.81
C ILE A 65 21.74 -2.27 -18.74
N LYS A 66 21.05 -2.20 -19.90
CA LYS A 66 19.62 -1.93 -20.00
C LYS A 66 18.75 -3.05 -19.44
N GLU A 67 19.24 -4.28 -19.40
CA GLU A 67 18.51 -5.40 -18.77
C GLU A 67 18.66 -5.37 -17.25
N ILE A 68 19.83 -4.97 -16.75
CA ILE A 68 20.08 -4.85 -15.30
C ILE A 68 19.23 -3.75 -14.67
N VAL A 69 19.13 -2.57 -15.29
CA VAL A 69 18.36 -1.44 -14.71
C VAL A 69 16.86 -1.72 -14.60
N LYS A 70 16.30 -2.69 -15.35
CA LYS A 70 14.90 -3.13 -15.20
C LYS A 70 14.63 -3.80 -13.85
N ARG A 71 15.69 -4.31 -13.20
CA ARG A 71 15.64 -4.87 -11.84
C ARG A 71 15.66 -3.80 -10.76
N PHE A 72 15.85 -2.53 -11.12
CA PHE A 72 15.90 -1.44 -10.16
C PHE A 72 14.51 -0.82 -9.99
N ALA A 73 14.19 -0.54 -8.72
CA ALA A 73 13.01 0.18 -8.33
C ALA A 73 13.38 1.40 -7.48
N THR A 74 12.64 2.49 -7.57
CA THR A 74 12.68 3.51 -6.51
C THR A 74 11.79 3.07 -5.36
N GLY A 75 12.26 3.24 -4.13
CA GLY A 75 11.50 2.81 -2.96
C GLY A 75 10.23 3.63 -2.75
N ALA A 76 9.30 3.03 -2.01
CA ALA A 76 7.98 3.59 -1.72
C ALA A 76 8.07 4.88 -0.88
N MET A 77 7.99 6.04 -1.53
CA MET A 77 8.04 7.36 -0.89
C MET A 77 6.76 8.12 -1.25
N SER A 78 5.89 8.35 -0.26
CA SER A 78 4.57 8.94 -0.52
C SER A 78 4.65 10.37 -1.05
N PHE A 79 3.82 10.71 -2.04
CA PHE A 79 3.44 12.11 -2.27
C PHE A 79 2.84 12.69 -0.97
N GLY A 80 3.38 13.83 -0.54
CA GLY A 80 3.16 14.40 0.79
C GLY A 80 4.41 14.33 1.67
N SER A 81 5.05 13.16 1.76
CA SER A 81 6.38 13.05 2.39
C SER A 81 7.43 13.79 1.55
N ILE A 82 7.41 13.55 0.24
CA ILE A 82 8.17 14.30 -0.76
C ILE A 82 7.23 15.18 -1.61
N SER A 83 7.80 16.20 -2.23
CA SER A 83 7.12 17.12 -3.13
C SER A 83 6.68 16.43 -4.42
N ALA A 84 5.71 17.03 -5.12
CA ALA A 84 5.26 16.53 -6.42
C ALA A 84 6.42 16.48 -7.42
N GLU A 85 7.25 17.52 -7.44
CA GLU A 85 8.39 17.63 -8.34
C GLU A 85 9.40 16.50 -8.14
N SER A 86 9.69 16.13 -6.89
CA SER A 86 10.57 14.99 -6.59
C SER A 86 9.93 13.65 -6.95
N HIS A 87 8.65 13.47 -6.63
CA HIS A 87 7.92 12.23 -6.85
C HIS A 87 7.77 11.92 -8.35
N GLU A 88 7.33 12.91 -9.12
CA GLU A 88 7.16 12.81 -10.57
C GLU A 88 8.50 12.65 -11.29
N SER A 89 9.57 13.33 -10.83
CA SER A 89 10.90 13.17 -11.41
C SER A 89 11.43 11.74 -11.27
N LEU A 90 11.17 11.08 -10.15
CA LEU A 90 11.50 9.66 -9.94
C LEU A 90 10.69 8.78 -10.88
N ALA A 91 9.40 9.06 -11.07
CA ALA A 91 8.56 8.27 -11.97
C ALA A 91 9.05 8.36 -13.42
N ILE A 92 9.31 9.58 -13.91
CA ILE A 92 9.85 9.80 -15.26
C ILE A 92 11.19 9.07 -15.42
N ALA A 93 12.10 9.22 -14.45
CA ALA A 93 13.42 8.58 -14.52
C ALA A 93 13.32 7.04 -14.64
N MET A 94 12.51 6.42 -13.79
CA MET A 94 12.36 4.96 -13.80
C MET A 94 11.65 4.45 -15.05
N ASN A 95 10.64 5.17 -15.54
CA ASN A 95 9.94 4.82 -16.77
C ASN A 95 10.87 4.91 -18.00
N ARG A 96 11.77 5.90 -18.05
CA ARG A 96 12.81 6.00 -19.09
C ARG A 96 13.83 4.85 -19.03
N LEU A 97 14.14 4.35 -17.83
CA LEU A 97 15.05 3.21 -17.63
C LEU A 97 14.40 1.86 -17.97
N GLY A 98 13.06 1.78 -17.99
CA GLY A 98 12.34 0.51 -17.95
C GLY A 98 12.38 -0.18 -16.58
N GLY A 99 12.86 0.52 -15.55
CA GLY A 99 12.72 0.09 -14.15
C GLY A 99 11.37 0.52 -13.59
N LYS A 100 11.23 0.53 -12.26
CA LYS A 100 9.95 0.80 -11.60
C LYS A 100 10.02 1.93 -10.59
N SER A 101 8.99 2.76 -10.51
CA SER A 101 8.80 3.69 -9.40
C SER A 101 7.58 3.33 -8.58
N ASN A 102 7.57 3.72 -7.30
CA ASN A 102 6.53 3.35 -6.35
C ASN A 102 5.85 4.58 -5.76
N THR A 103 4.51 4.58 -5.72
CA THR A 103 3.73 5.72 -5.20
C THR A 103 3.99 6.03 -3.74
N GLY A 104 4.40 5.04 -2.95
CA GLY A 104 4.21 5.06 -1.51
C GLY A 104 2.74 5.12 -1.12
N GLU A 105 2.48 5.36 0.16
CA GLU A 105 1.13 5.33 0.75
C GLU A 105 0.27 6.57 0.43
N GLY A 106 0.72 7.45 -0.46
CA GLY A 106 0.16 8.79 -0.61
C GLY A 106 -0.99 8.91 -1.60
N GLY A 107 -1.34 7.84 -2.32
CA GLY A 107 -2.13 7.90 -3.55
C GLY A 107 -1.32 8.44 -4.73
N GLU A 108 -1.98 8.61 -5.87
CA GLU A 108 -1.41 9.22 -7.09
C GLU A 108 -2.48 10.06 -7.80
N ASP A 109 -2.11 11.24 -8.31
CA ASP A 109 -3.01 12.05 -9.13
C ASP A 109 -3.29 11.35 -10.46
N SER A 110 -4.58 11.19 -10.82
CA SER A 110 -5.01 10.54 -12.05
C SER A 110 -4.48 11.21 -13.32
N LYS A 111 -4.14 12.51 -13.25
CA LYS A 111 -3.51 13.23 -14.37
C LYS A 111 -2.17 12.63 -14.80
N ARG A 112 -1.50 11.89 -13.92
CA ARG A 112 -0.19 11.27 -14.20
C ARG A 112 -0.29 9.99 -15.04
N TRP A 113 -1.48 9.44 -15.19
CA TRP A 113 -1.68 8.15 -15.88
C TRP A 113 -1.59 8.28 -17.40
N THR A 114 -1.83 9.49 -17.92
CA THR A 114 -1.58 9.82 -19.32
C THR A 114 -0.15 10.36 -19.49
N PRO A 115 0.62 9.85 -20.46
CA PRO A 115 1.93 10.43 -20.79
C PRO A 115 1.84 11.92 -21.17
N ASP A 116 2.88 12.66 -20.81
CA ASP A 116 3.07 14.05 -21.21
C ASP A 116 3.24 14.16 -22.74
N ALA A 117 3.06 15.36 -23.29
CA ALA A 117 3.17 15.61 -24.74
C ALA A 117 4.57 15.29 -25.32
N ASN A 118 5.61 15.24 -24.48
CA ASN A 118 6.97 14.87 -24.87
C ASN A 118 7.24 13.35 -24.79
N GLY A 119 6.25 12.54 -24.42
CA GLY A 119 6.36 11.09 -24.25
C GLY A 119 6.80 10.64 -22.85
N ASP A 120 7.13 11.55 -21.94
CA ASP A 120 7.44 11.17 -20.56
C ASP A 120 6.19 10.67 -19.83
N SER A 121 6.34 9.61 -19.03
CA SER A 121 5.27 9.15 -18.17
C SER A 121 5.59 9.46 -16.71
N ARG A 122 4.66 10.13 -16.04
CA ARG A 122 4.72 10.39 -14.59
C ARG A 122 4.03 9.30 -13.78
N ARG A 123 3.42 8.30 -14.42
CA ARG A 123 2.75 7.19 -13.75
C ARG A 123 3.77 6.33 -13.02
N SER A 124 3.56 6.09 -11.72
CA SER A 124 4.35 5.08 -11.01
C SER A 124 3.89 3.67 -11.36
N ALA A 125 4.80 2.81 -11.80
CA ALA A 125 4.49 1.42 -12.14
C ALA A 125 3.99 0.61 -10.93
N ILE A 126 4.50 0.90 -9.72
CA ILE A 126 4.11 0.24 -8.48
C ILE A 126 3.15 1.13 -7.69
N LYS A 127 1.99 0.58 -7.36
CA LYS A 127 0.95 1.20 -6.52
C LYS A 127 0.93 0.56 -5.14
N GLN A 128 1.07 1.33 -4.08
CA GLN A 128 1.11 0.79 -2.72
C GLN A 128 -0.27 0.79 -2.05
N VAL A 129 -0.62 -0.33 -1.43
CA VAL A 129 -1.79 -0.51 -0.57
C VAL A 129 -1.28 -0.67 0.85
N ALA A 130 -1.47 0.36 1.68
CA ALA A 130 -1.06 0.40 3.08
C ALA A 130 -2.28 0.55 4.01
N SER A 131 -2.09 0.41 5.32
CA SER A 131 -3.16 0.39 6.34
C SER A 131 -4.10 1.60 6.31
N GLY A 132 -3.64 2.78 5.89
CA GLY A 132 -4.48 3.97 5.77
C GLY A 132 -5.44 3.96 4.57
N ARG A 133 -5.19 3.12 3.54
CA ARG A 133 -5.91 3.06 2.25
C ARG A 133 -6.07 4.41 1.54
N PHE A 134 -5.14 5.35 1.77
CA PHE A 134 -5.19 6.67 1.16
C PHE A 134 -5.10 6.60 -0.37
N GLY A 135 -6.11 7.12 -1.06
CA GLY A 135 -6.16 7.19 -2.51
C GLY A 135 -6.27 5.82 -3.21
N VAL A 136 -6.62 4.76 -2.48
CA VAL A 136 -6.76 3.41 -3.05
C VAL A 136 -8.17 3.24 -3.61
N THR A 137 -8.32 3.53 -4.90
CA THR A 137 -9.56 3.36 -5.66
C THR A 137 -9.41 2.28 -6.74
N ILE A 138 -10.51 1.84 -7.35
CA ILE A 138 -10.45 0.92 -8.49
C ILE A 138 -9.63 1.48 -9.67
N ASP A 139 -9.71 2.79 -9.97
CA ASP A 139 -8.90 3.43 -11.01
C ASP A 139 -7.41 3.41 -10.66
N TYR A 140 -7.09 3.70 -9.39
CA TYR A 140 -5.71 3.67 -8.90
C TYR A 140 -5.10 2.28 -9.05
N LEU A 141 -5.84 1.24 -8.67
CA LEU A 141 -5.39 -0.15 -8.78
C LEU A 141 -5.23 -0.61 -10.23
N ASN A 142 -6.09 -0.16 -11.14
CA ASN A 142 -6.01 -0.51 -12.57
C ASN A 142 -4.92 0.25 -13.33
N ASN A 143 -4.34 1.30 -12.74
CA ASN A 143 -3.18 2.02 -13.26
C ASN A 143 -1.84 1.53 -12.66
N ALA A 144 -1.80 0.26 -12.24
CA ALA A 144 -0.63 -0.41 -11.67
C ALA A 144 -0.13 -1.54 -12.58
N ASP A 145 1.18 -1.69 -12.68
CA ASP A 145 1.83 -2.91 -13.19
C ASP A 145 2.14 -3.87 -12.03
N GLU A 146 2.33 -3.32 -10.82
CA GLU A 146 2.48 -4.06 -9.57
C GLU A 146 1.72 -3.34 -8.46
N ILE A 147 1.02 -4.11 -7.63
CA ILE A 147 0.37 -3.61 -6.42
C ILE A 147 1.14 -4.14 -5.21
N GLN A 148 1.67 -3.24 -4.39
CA GLN A 148 2.46 -3.58 -3.20
C GLN A 148 1.64 -3.42 -1.92
N ILE A 149 1.35 -4.53 -1.26
CA ILE A 149 0.84 -4.56 0.11
C ILE A 149 1.99 -4.18 1.05
N LYS A 150 1.84 -3.06 1.74
CA LYS A 150 2.84 -2.60 2.71
C LYS A 150 2.47 -3.06 4.11
N VAL A 151 2.96 -4.25 4.50
CA VAL A 151 2.82 -4.74 5.87
C VAL A 151 3.65 -3.86 6.82
N SER A 152 4.88 -3.52 6.44
CA SER A 152 5.77 -2.71 7.29
C SER A 152 6.84 -1.96 6.50
N GLN A 153 7.64 -1.13 7.20
CA GLN A 153 8.81 -0.46 6.65
C GLN A 153 9.97 -0.43 7.66
N GLY A 154 11.21 -0.49 7.19
CA GLY A 154 12.38 -0.65 8.06
C GLY A 154 12.54 0.42 9.14
N ALA A 155 12.22 1.68 8.82
CA ALA A 155 12.36 2.78 9.78
C ALA A 155 11.37 2.74 10.95
N LYS A 156 10.25 2.01 10.81
CA LYS A 156 9.22 1.86 11.84
C LYS A 156 8.35 0.63 11.58
N PRO A 157 8.88 -0.58 11.85
CA PRO A 157 8.24 -1.82 11.43
C PRO A 157 6.89 -2.08 12.12
N GLY A 158 6.76 -1.72 13.40
CA GLY A 158 5.56 -1.96 14.21
C GLY A 158 4.52 -0.83 14.17
N GLU A 159 4.62 0.12 13.23
CA GLU A 159 3.81 1.35 13.22
C GLU A 159 3.31 1.72 11.81
N GLY A 160 2.27 2.55 11.78
CA GLY A 160 1.69 3.09 10.55
C GLY A 160 2.44 4.30 9.98
N GLY A 161 2.09 4.68 8.75
CA GLY A 161 2.55 5.91 8.12
C GLY A 161 2.17 7.18 8.89
N GLU A 162 3.01 8.21 8.81
CA GLU A 162 2.77 9.52 9.44
C GLU A 162 2.97 10.63 8.42
N LEU A 163 1.99 11.52 8.31
CA LEU A 163 2.12 12.78 7.59
C LEU A 163 1.64 13.92 8.48
N PRO A 164 2.55 14.82 8.93
CA PRO A 164 2.17 15.99 9.72
C PRO A 164 1.15 16.86 9.00
N GLY A 165 0.16 17.39 9.72
CA GLY A 165 -0.93 18.20 9.15
C GLY A 165 -0.44 19.45 8.41
N THR A 166 0.70 20.02 8.81
CA THR A 166 1.37 21.14 8.11
C THR A 166 1.85 20.79 6.70
N LYS A 167 1.90 19.51 6.35
CA LYS A 167 2.20 19.00 4.99
C LYS A 167 0.95 18.52 4.26
N VAL A 168 -0.23 18.57 4.87
CA VAL A 168 -1.48 18.14 4.23
C VAL A 168 -2.12 19.37 3.59
N ASP A 169 -1.64 19.72 2.40
CA ASP A 169 -2.25 20.77 1.59
C ASP A 169 -3.53 20.28 0.89
N GLU A 170 -4.22 21.17 0.18
CA GLU A 170 -5.45 20.84 -0.55
C GLU A 170 -5.26 19.72 -1.59
N GLY A 171 -4.13 19.70 -2.29
CA GLY A 171 -3.84 18.69 -3.31
C GLY A 171 -3.66 17.31 -2.68
N ILE A 172 -2.91 17.22 -1.59
CA ILE A 172 -2.70 15.99 -0.83
C ILE A 172 -4.00 15.53 -0.20
N ALA A 173 -4.75 16.43 0.44
CA ALA A 173 -6.03 16.13 1.05
C ALA A 173 -7.01 15.55 0.02
N LYS A 174 -7.07 16.14 -1.18
CA LYS A 174 -7.89 15.62 -2.28
C LYS A 174 -7.49 14.21 -2.69
N ILE A 175 -6.20 13.97 -2.97
CA ILE A 175 -5.71 12.64 -3.43
C ILE A 175 -5.92 11.57 -2.35
N ARG A 176 -5.82 11.95 -1.07
CA ARG A 176 -5.97 11.04 0.06
C ARG A 176 -7.40 10.92 0.57
N HIS A 177 -8.36 11.65 -0.01
CA HIS A 177 -9.74 11.73 0.47
C HIS A 177 -9.80 12.09 1.96
N SER A 178 -9.02 13.10 2.35
CA SER A 178 -8.88 13.58 3.73
C SER A 178 -9.13 15.09 3.83
N THR A 179 -8.98 15.65 5.03
CA THR A 179 -9.19 17.08 5.29
C THR A 179 -7.87 17.86 5.23
N PRO A 180 -7.79 19.01 4.53
CA PRO A 180 -6.62 19.88 4.55
C PRO A 180 -6.23 20.31 5.98
N GLY A 181 -4.92 20.35 6.26
CA GLY A 181 -4.36 20.79 7.55
C GLY A 181 -4.46 19.78 8.70
N VAL A 182 -5.18 18.66 8.52
CA VAL A 182 -5.31 17.61 9.53
C VAL A 182 -4.20 16.58 9.36
N GLY A 183 -3.51 16.22 10.44
CA GLY A 183 -2.46 15.20 10.41
C GLY A 183 -3.01 13.83 10.08
N LEU A 184 -2.27 13.06 9.28
CA LEU A 184 -2.65 11.71 8.88
C LEU A 184 -1.74 10.70 9.56
N ILE A 185 -2.31 9.94 10.49
CA ILE A 185 -1.67 8.80 11.13
C ILE A 185 -2.40 7.56 10.64
N SER A 186 -1.67 6.66 10.00
CA SER A 186 -2.26 5.39 9.57
C SER A 186 -2.32 4.44 10.77
N PRO A 187 -3.32 3.55 10.83
CA PRO A 187 -3.32 2.47 11.81
C PRO A 187 -2.04 1.64 11.68
N PRO A 188 -1.47 1.10 12.77
CA PRO A 188 -0.35 0.18 12.66
C PRO A 188 -0.67 -1.08 11.84
N PRO A 189 -1.78 -1.80 12.09
CA PRO A 189 -2.14 -2.97 11.28
C PRO A 189 -2.96 -2.57 10.05
N HIS A 190 -2.91 -3.43 9.03
CA HIS A 190 -4.01 -3.53 8.08
C HIS A 190 -5.21 -4.15 8.80
N HIS A 191 -6.36 -3.48 8.81
CA HIS A 191 -7.55 -4.02 9.49
C HIS A 191 -8.21 -5.20 8.75
N ASP A 192 -7.70 -5.53 7.57
CA ASP A 192 -8.03 -6.72 6.77
C ASP A 192 -6.84 -7.70 6.67
N ILE A 193 -5.89 -7.63 7.62
CA ILE A 193 -4.82 -8.61 7.79
C ILE A 193 -4.59 -8.84 9.29
N TYR A 194 -5.22 -9.86 9.86
CA TYR A 194 -4.94 -10.31 11.23
C TYR A 194 -4.26 -11.68 11.28
N SER A 195 -4.14 -12.33 10.13
CA SER A 195 -3.57 -13.65 9.96
C SER A 195 -3.00 -13.82 8.55
N ILE A 196 -2.40 -14.98 8.27
CA ILE A 196 -1.86 -15.27 6.93
C ILE A 196 -2.97 -15.53 5.90
N GLU A 197 -4.09 -16.09 6.34
CA GLU A 197 -5.30 -16.30 5.55
C GLU A 197 -5.95 -14.96 5.16
N ASP A 198 -5.94 -13.96 6.04
CA ASP A 198 -6.41 -12.61 5.71
C ASP A 198 -5.48 -11.91 4.70
N LEU A 199 -4.16 -12.09 4.83
CA LEU A 199 -3.22 -11.62 3.80
C LEU A 199 -3.50 -12.32 2.46
N SER A 200 -3.77 -13.63 2.48
CA SER A 200 -4.17 -14.36 1.29
C SER A 200 -5.47 -13.82 0.70
N GLN A 201 -6.43 -13.39 1.53
CA GLN A 201 -7.65 -12.74 1.07
C GLN A 201 -7.35 -11.37 0.43
N LEU A 202 -6.47 -10.54 1.02
CA LEU A 202 -6.11 -9.27 0.39
C LEU A 202 -5.36 -9.46 -0.93
N ILE A 203 -4.46 -10.45 -1.02
CA ILE A 203 -3.80 -10.82 -2.29
C ILE A 203 -4.85 -11.22 -3.33
N PHE A 204 -5.84 -12.04 -2.92
CA PHE A 204 -6.95 -12.45 -3.76
C PHE A 204 -7.73 -11.22 -4.27
N ASP A 205 -8.19 -10.35 -3.37
CA ASP A 205 -8.94 -9.14 -3.69
C ASP A 205 -8.20 -8.26 -4.70
N LEU A 206 -6.93 -7.92 -4.42
CA LEU A 206 -6.14 -7.02 -5.26
C LEU A 206 -5.86 -7.62 -6.64
N LYS A 207 -5.63 -8.94 -6.72
CA LYS A 207 -5.48 -9.62 -8.01
C LYS A 207 -6.78 -9.59 -8.82
N ARG A 208 -7.94 -9.69 -8.18
CA ARG A 208 -9.24 -9.56 -8.87
C ARG A 208 -9.53 -8.12 -9.28
N SER A 209 -9.13 -7.13 -8.49
CA SER A 209 -9.27 -5.70 -8.83
C SER A 209 -8.31 -5.22 -9.92
N ASN A 210 -7.21 -5.92 -10.17
CA ASN A 210 -6.41 -5.77 -11.39
C ASN A 210 -5.74 -7.10 -11.77
N PRO A 211 -6.37 -7.90 -12.66
CA PRO A 211 -5.86 -9.21 -13.08
C PRO A 211 -4.46 -9.19 -13.72
N ALA A 212 -4.05 -8.05 -14.28
CA ALA A 212 -2.77 -7.91 -14.98
C ALA A 212 -1.59 -7.57 -14.05
N ALA A 213 -1.85 -7.03 -12.85
CA ALA A 213 -0.78 -6.60 -11.95
C ALA A 213 -0.14 -7.77 -11.20
N ARG A 214 1.15 -7.65 -10.90
CA ARG A 214 1.82 -8.49 -9.88
C ARG A 214 1.40 -8.05 -8.48
N ILE A 215 1.27 -8.99 -7.54
CA ILE A 215 1.01 -8.68 -6.13
C ILE A 215 2.28 -8.85 -5.30
N SER A 216 2.72 -7.74 -4.72
CA SER A 216 3.96 -7.57 -4.00
C SER A 216 3.70 -7.40 -2.51
N VAL A 217 4.43 -8.07 -1.63
CA VAL A 217 4.31 -7.93 -0.17
C VAL A 217 5.61 -7.38 0.39
N LYS A 218 5.52 -6.20 1.02
CA LYS A 218 6.68 -5.56 1.66
C LYS A 218 6.74 -5.89 3.14
N LEU A 219 7.78 -6.63 3.50
CA LEU A 219 8.15 -7.04 4.86
C LEU A 219 9.42 -6.29 5.31
N VAL A 220 9.70 -6.36 6.60
CA VAL A 220 10.95 -5.88 7.19
C VAL A 220 11.76 -7.09 7.66
N ALA A 221 13.08 -7.02 7.50
CA ALA A 221 13.98 -8.01 8.04
C ALA A 221 13.85 -8.08 9.56
N GLU A 222 13.51 -9.27 10.06
CA GLU A 222 13.52 -9.66 11.45
C GLU A 222 13.76 -11.17 11.54
N VAL A 223 14.08 -11.69 12.73
CA VAL A 223 14.24 -13.14 12.93
C VAL A 223 12.90 -13.83 12.67
N GLY A 224 12.89 -14.83 11.79
CA GLY A 224 11.67 -15.57 11.44
C GLY A 224 10.96 -15.05 10.18
N VAL A 225 11.47 -13.98 9.55
CA VAL A 225 10.91 -13.43 8.31
C VAL A 225 10.90 -14.46 7.18
N GLY A 226 11.81 -15.43 7.16
CA GLY A 226 11.81 -16.50 6.16
C GLY A 226 10.58 -17.42 6.28
N THR A 227 10.13 -17.69 7.51
CA THR A 227 8.89 -18.45 7.75
C THR A 227 7.67 -17.67 7.28
N ILE A 228 7.63 -16.36 7.57
CA ILE A 228 6.57 -15.47 7.09
C ILE A 228 6.56 -15.46 5.57
N ALA A 229 7.72 -15.29 4.92
CA ALA A 229 7.85 -15.29 3.46
C ALA A 229 7.37 -16.58 2.81
N ALA A 230 7.57 -17.74 3.46
CA ALA A 230 7.00 -19.01 3.00
C ALA A 230 5.46 -19.00 3.04
N GLY A 231 4.87 -18.46 4.12
CA GLY A 231 3.43 -18.23 4.20
C GLY A 231 2.92 -17.29 3.11
N VAL A 232 3.60 -16.15 2.91
CA VAL A 232 3.28 -15.15 1.87
C VAL A 232 3.33 -15.74 0.46
N THR A 233 4.31 -16.61 0.19
CA THR A 233 4.44 -17.29 -1.10
C THR A 233 3.31 -18.32 -1.31
N LYS A 234 2.90 -19.03 -0.25
CA LYS A 234 1.74 -19.94 -0.28
C LYS A 234 0.42 -19.19 -0.47
N ALA A 235 0.32 -17.98 0.10
CA ALA A 235 -0.77 -17.03 -0.10
C ALA A 235 -0.80 -16.39 -1.51
N LYS A 236 0.03 -16.89 -2.44
CA LYS A 236 0.06 -16.53 -3.87
C LYS A 236 0.64 -15.15 -4.19
N SER A 237 1.47 -14.57 -3.32
CA SER A 237 2.23 -13.37 -3.71
C SER A 237 3.20 -13.68 -4.86
N ASP A 238 3.30 -12.76 -5.81
CA ASP A 238 4.21 -12.84 -6.96
C ASP A 238 5.61 -12.28 -6.63
N HIS A 239 5.68 -11.39 -5.62
CA HIS A 239 6.87 -10.63 -5.30
C HIS A 239 6.96 -10.31 -3.80
N ILE A 240 8.14 -10.42 -3.19
CA ILE A 240 8.38 -10.11 -1.78
C ILE A 240 9.49 -9.08 -1.68
N VAL A 241 9.28 -8.01 -0.91
CA VAL A 241 10.35 -7.07 -0.53
C VAL A 241 10.79 -7.38 0.90
N ILE A 242 12.10 -7.59 1.10
CA ILE A 242 12.73 -7.61 2.42
C ILE A 242 13.46 -6.28 2.64
N ALA A 243 12.85 -5.41 3.45
CA ALA A 243 13.39 -4.10 3.78
C ALA A 243 14.30 -4.15 5.02
N GLY A 244 15.47 -3.53 4.95
CA GLY A 244 16.38 -3.37 6.08
C GLY A 244 15.93 -2.28 7.05
N HIS A 245 16.31 -2.42 8.32
CA HIS A 245 16.07 -1.40 9.36
C HIS A 245 16.63 -0.01 9.03
N ASP A 246 17.63 0.04 8.15
CA ASP A 246 18.33 1.24 7.70
C ASP A 246 17.57 2.02 6.61
N GLY A 247 16.34 1.61 6.28
CA GLY A 247 15.43 2.33 5.39
C GLY A 247 15.18 3.79 5.80
N GLY A 248 14.99 4.66 4.81
CA GLY A 248 14.65 6.07 5.04
C GLY A 248 13.18 6.28 5.47
N THR A 249 12.90 7.41 6.13
CA THR A 249 11.53 7.85 6.42
C THR A 249 11.42 9.38 6.41
N GLY A 250 10.24 9.88 6.03
CA GLY A 250 9.92 11.30 6.11
C GLY A 250 9.56 11.77 7.52
N ALA A 251 8.92 10.90 8.31
CA ALA A 251 8.49 11.13 9.68
C ALA A 251 8.35 9.77 10.40
N SER A 252 8.93 9.68 11.60
CA SER A 252 8.85 8.52 12.50
C SER A 252 9.45 8.87 13.86
N PRO A 253 9.02 8.22 14.95
CA PRO A 253 9.69 8.31 16.23
C PRO A 253 11.16 7.90 16.15
N LEU A 254 12.02 8.61 16.89
CA LEU A 254 13.46 8.31 16.91
C LEU A 254 13.74 6.91 17.48
N THR A 255 12.92 6.47 18.44
CA THR A 255 13.01 5.14 19.05
C THR A 255 12.91 4.05 17.99
N SER A 256 11.96 4.16 17.07
CA SER A 256 11.69 3.16 16.03
C SER A 256 12.81 3.13 15.01
N ILE A 257 13.28 4.31 14.56
CA ILE A 257 14.41 4.45 13.63
C ILE A 257 15.68 3.79 14.19
N LYS A 258 15.89 3.83 15.51
CA LYS A 258 17.13 3.39 16.15
C LYS A 258 17.08 1.97 16.73
N HIS A 259 15.89 1.45 17.03
CA HIS A 259 15.75 0.24 17.85
C HIS A 259 14.80 -0.81 17.28
N ALA A 260 14.24 -0.63 16.08
CA ALA A 260 13.34 -1.61 15.45
C ALA A 260 13.86 -2.09 14.09
N GLY A 261 13.63 -3.38 13.79
CA GLY A 261 14.09 -4.05 12.57
C GLY A 261 15.53 -4.57 12.63
N LEU A 262 15.91 -5.38 11.62
CA LEU A 262 17.26 -5.92 11.44
C LEU A 262 17.88 -5.54 10.08
N PRO A 263 19.21 -5.74 9.90
CA PRO A 263 19.88 -5.61 8.61
C PRO A 263 19.23 -6.48 7.54
N TRP A 264 19.07 -5.94 6.33
CA TRP A 264 18.43 -6.67 5.23
C TRP A 264 19.24 -7.89 4.82
N GLU A 265 20.56 -7.90 5.04
CA GLU A 265 21.42 -9.04 4.74
C GLU A 265 20.88 -10.30 5.44
N LEU A 266 20.57 -10.20 6.73
CA LEU A 266 20.05 -11.30 7.54
C LEU A 266 18.68 -11.78 7.02
N GLY A 267 17.74 -10.84 6.86
CA GLY A 267 16.39 -11.19 6.43
C GLY A 267 16.33 -11.73 5.00
N LEU A 268 17.16 -11.21 4.10
CA LEU A 268 17.24 -11.64 2.71
C LEU A 268 17.75 -13.07 2.60
N ALA A 269 18.86 -13.38 3.27
CA ALA A 269 19.41 -14.73 3.26
C ALA A 269 18.47 -15.73 3.92
N GLU A 270 17.89 -15.39 5.08
CA GLU A 270 16.90 -16.26 5.75
C GLU A 270 15.70 -16.56 4.83
N THR A 271 15.19 -15.52 4.16
CA THR A 271 14.09 -15.65 3.20
C THR A 271 14.48 -16.54 2.02
N HIS A 272 15.63 -16.29 1.40
CA HIS A 272 16.13 -17.08 0.28
C HIS A 272 16.31 -18.56 0.67
N GLN A 273 17.02 -18.82 1.76
CA GLN A 273 17.29 -20.16 2.27
C GLN A 273 16.00 -20.90 2.60
N THR A 274 15.08 -20.26 3.33
CA THR A 274 13.81 -20.88 3.72
C THR A 274 12.94 -21.23 2.52
N LEU A 275 12.84 -20.33 1.53
CA LEU A 275 12.03 -20.57 0.34
C LEU A 275 12.62 -21.68 -0.54
N VAL A 276 13.95 -21.77 -0.66
CA VAL A 276 14.61 -22.86 -1.39
C VAL A 276 14.38 -24.19 -0.67
N MET A 277 14.57 -24.23 0.65
CA MET A 277 14.37 -25.44 1.45
C MET A 277 12.95 -25.99 1.39
N ASN A 278 11.95 -25.13 1.13
CA ASN A 278 10.54 -25.50 1.01
C ASN A 278 10.06 -25.66 -0.44
N ASP A 279 10.95 -25.60 -1.43
CA ASP A 279 10.60 -25.66 -2.87
C ASP A 279 9.57 -24.59 -3.30
N LEU A 280 9.68 -23.39 -2.71
CA LEU A 280 8.82 -22.24 -2.99
C LEU A 280 9.54 -21.13 -3.76
N ARG A 281 10.87 -21.13 -3.76
CA ARG A 281 11.70 -20.03 -4.29
C ARG A 281 11.47 -19.75 -5.77
N SER A 282 11.11 -20.76 -6.56
CA SER A 282 10.84 -20.63 -8.01
C SER A 282 9.57 -19.85 -8.34
N ARG A 283 8.71 -19.57 -7.35
CA ARG A 283 7.36 -18.99 -7.56
C ARG A 283 7.27 -17.50 -7.26
N VAL A 284 8.32 -16.90 -6.72
CA VAL A 284 8.27 -15.54 -6.18
C VAL A 284 9.56 -14.80 -6.47
N VAL A 285 9.45 -13.53 -6.88
CA VAL A 285 10.60 -12.62 -7.02
C VAL A 285 10.93 -12.03 -5.65
N ILE A 286 12.22 -12.00 -5.28
CA ILE A 286 12.66 -11.33 -4.04
C ILE A 286 13.34 -10.01 -4.38
N GLN A 287 12.83 -8.91 -3.83
CA GLN A 287 13.49 -7.61 -3.82
C GLN A 287 14.06 -7.33 -2.43
N THR A 288 15.16 -6.57 -2.37
CA THR A 288 15.63 -5.97 -1.12
C THR A 288 15.79 -4.46 -1.25
N ASP A 289 15.58 -3.74 -0.14
CA ASP A 289 15.90 -2.32 0.01
C ASP A 289 16.50 -2.04 1.40
N GLY A 290 17.23 -0.94 1.53
CA GLY A 290 17.96 -0.61 2.78
C GLY A 290 19.37 -0.09 2.50
N GLN A 291 19.50 1.24 2.36
CA GLN A 291 20.77 1.92 2.08
C GLN A 291 21.62 1.30 0.94
N LEU A 292 21.00 0.70 -0.07
CA LEU A 292 21.66 0.31 -1.32
C LEU A 292 22.10 1.59 -2.06
N LYS A 293 23.40 1.68 -2.36
CA LYS A 293 24.02 2.90 -2.93
C LYS A 293 24.93 2.63 -4.12
N THR A 294 25.54 1.45 -4.20
CA THR A 294 26.61 1.13 -5.16
C THR A 294 26.31 -0.17 -5.90
N GLY A 295 27.01 -0.42 -7.01
CA GLY A 295 26.94 -1.71 -7.70
C GLY A 295 27.43 -2.86 -6.82
N ARG A 296 28.38 -2.61 -5.90
CA ARG A 296 28.78 -3.59 -4.87
C ARG A 296 27.64 -3.97 -3.93
N ASP A 297 26.86 -3.00 -3.45
CA ASP A 297 25.69 -3.31 -2.60
C ASP A 297 24.70 -4.21 -3.35
N VAL A 298 24.46 -3.93 -4.64
CA VAL A 298 23.60 -4.75 -5.51
C VAL A 298 24.17 -6.15 -5.69
N ALA A 299 25.46 -6.28 -6.02
CA ALA A 299 26.12 -7.57 -6.21
C ALA A 299 26.01 -8.47 -4.98
N ILE A 300 26.21 -7.92 -3.78
CA ILE A 300 26.02 -8.67 -2.53
C ILE A 300 24.55 -9.09 -2.37
N GLY A 301 23.60 -8.21 -2.66
CA GLY A 301 22.19 -8.55 -2.65
C GLY A 301 21.83 -9.69 -3.63
N VAL A 302 22.37 -9.68 -4.85
CA VAL A 302 22.20 -10.77 -5.82
C VAL A 302 22.73 -12.09 -5.24
N LEU A 303 23.97 -12.09 -4.73
CA LEU A 303 24.61 -13.28 -4.18
C LEU A 303 23.87 -13.83 -2.96
N LEU A 304 23.26 -12.97 -2.14
CA LEU A 304 22.40 -13.36 -1.01
C LEU A 304 20.98 -13.80 -1.42
N GLY A 305 20.58 -13.61 -2.69
CA GLY A 305 19.37 -14.21 -3.26
C GLY A 305 18.30 -13.25 -3.79
N ALA A 306 18.55 -11.93 -3.80
CA ALA A 306 17.65 -10.94 -4.38
C ALA A 306 17.73 -10.89 -5.91
N GLU A 307 16.62 -10.55 -6.56
CA GLU A 307 16.50 -10.42 -8.02
C GLU A 307 16.19 -8.98 -8.46
N GLU A 308 15.62 -8.19 -7.55
CA GLU A 308 15.25 -6.78 -7.74
C GLU A 308 15.77 -5.92 -6.56
N PHE A 309 15.97 -4.61 -6.79
CA PHE A 309 16.69 -3.73 -5.85
C PHE A 309 16.00 -2.37 -5.70
N GLY A 310 15.65 -2.02 -4.46
CA GLY A 310 14.99 -0.75 -4.14
C GLY A 310 15.97 0.34 -3.71
N PHE A 311 15.93 1.49 -4.39
CA PHE A 311 16.74 2.68 -4.10
C PHE A 311 15.86 3.85 -3.67
N SER A 312 16.13 4.41 -2.49
CA SER A 312 15.34 5.54 -1.95
C SER A 312 16.19 6.78 -1.73
N THR A 313 17.05 6.76 -0.70
CA THR A 313 17.82 7.94 -0.30
C THR A 313 18.81 8.38 -1.37
N ALA A 314 19.50 7.46 -2.05
CA ALA A 314 20.46 7.81 -3.09
C ALA A 314 19.82 8.57 -4.26
N PRO A 315 18.69 8.11 -4.86
CA PRO A 315 17.94 8.90 -5.83
C PRO A 315 17.48 10.29 -5.32
N LEU A 316 17.11 10.42 -4.05
CA LEU A 316 16.81 11.76 -3.49
C LEU A 316 18.07 12.63 -3.41
N VAL A 317 19.24 12.06 -3.10
CA VAL A 317 20.52 12.78 -3.06
C VAL A 317 20.91 13.26 -4.46
N THR A 318 20.75 12.44 -5.51
CA THR A 318 21.04 12.85 -6.89
C THR A 318 20.14 14.00 -7.36
N MET A 319 18.91 14.07 -6.85
CA MET A 319 17.99 15.18 -7.07
C MET A 319 18.27 16.42 -6.20
N GLY A 320 19.20 16.34 -5.25
CA GLY A 320 19.67 17.50 -4.48
C GLY A 320 19.51 17.39 -2.96
N CYS A 321 19.10 16.25 -2.40
CA CYS A 321 19.01 16.09 -0.94
C CYS A 321 20.40 16.27 -0.30
N ILE A 322 20.47 17.13 0.71
CA ILE A 322 21.70 17.43 1.48
C ILE A 322 21.69 16.80 2.88
N MET A 323 20.79 15.84 3.13
CA MET A 323 20.68 15.09 4.40
C MET A 323 20.51 15.96 5.66
N MET A 324 19.73 17.04 5.56
CA MET A 324 19.42 17.93 6.70
C MET A 324 18.52 17.27 7.77
N ARG A 325 17.83 16.17 7.43
CA ARG A 325 16.94 15.39 8.33
C ARG A 325 15.79 16.20 8.97
N LYS A 326 15.32 17.24 8.28
CA LYS A 326 14.12 18.04 8.65
C LYS A 326 12.89 17.72 7.80
N CYS A 327 12.81 16.51 7.25
CA CYS A 327 11.76 16.09 6.31
C CYS A 327 10.34 16.19 6.88
N HIS A 328 10.20 15.94 8.19
CA HIS A 328 8.93 16.01 8.91
C HIS A 328 8.48 17.46 9.21
N LEU A 329 9.39 18.43 9.22
CA LEU A 329 9.09 19.81 9.62
C LEU A 329 8.51 20.67 8.50
N ASN A 330 8.38 20.13 7.28
CA ASN A 330 7.99 20.87 6.09
C ASN A 330 8.99 21.96 5.65
N THR A 331 10.21 22.01 6.22
CA THR A 331 11.20 23.07 5.96
C THR A 331 12.37 22.60 5.10
N CYS A 332 12.14 21.74 4.11
CA CYS A 332 13.22 21.23 3.27
C CYS A 332 13.84 22.36 2.41
N PRO A 333 15.14 22.69 2.55
CA PRO A 333 15.72 23.87 1.91
C PRO A 333 15.89 23.73 0.39
N VAL A 334 15.77 22.51 -0.14
CA VAL A 334 16.00 22.15 -1.54
C VAL A 334 14.73 21.65 -2.24
N GLY A 335 13.56 21.89 -1.66
CA GLY A 335 12.28 21.58 -2.30
C GLY A 335 11.94 20.09 -2.45
N ILE A 336 12.65 19.18 -1.77
CA ILE A 336 12.41 17.73 -1.87
C ILE A 336 11.34 17.24 -0.89
N ALA A 337 11.54 17.43 0.41
CA ALA A 337 10.66 16.88 1.45
C ALA A 337 9.79 17.96 2.09
N THR A 338 9.08 18.73 1.25
CA THR A 338 8.25 19.87 1.66
C THR A 338 7.08 20.08 0.71
N GLN A 339 5.98 20.58 1.26
CA GLN A 339 4.79 21.05 0.54
C GLN A 339 4.67 22.58 0.58
N ASP A 340 5.60 23.28 1.22
CA ASP A 340 5.70 24.73 1.17
C ASP A 340 6.01 25.19 -0.27
N LYS A 341 5.16 26.06 -0.81
CA LYS A 341 5.24 26.50 -2.21
C LYS A 341 6.52 27.27 -2.51
N GLU A 342 7.05 28.06 -1.58
CA GLU A 342 8.27 28.84 -1.78
C GLU A 342 9.52 27.95 -1.70
N LEU A 343 9.51 26.95 -0.82
CA LEU A 343 10.61 25.98 -0.74
C LEU A 343 10.61 25.01 -1.93
N ARG A 344 9.44 24.63 -2.45
CA ARG A 344 9.32 23.79 -3.66
C ARG A 344 9.91 24.46 -4.89
N LYS A 345 9.82 25.79 -5.04
CA LYS A 345 10.50 26.53 -6.11
C LYS A 345 12.03 26.37 -6.12
N LYS A 346 12.62 25.92 -5.02
CA LYS A 346 14.06 25.66 -4.90
C LYS A 346 14.46 24.27 -5.39
N PHE A 347 13.51 23.43 -5.80
CA PHE A 347 13.79 22.13 -6.38
C PHE A 347 14.50 22.29 -7.74
N THR A 348 15.68 21.70 -7.86
CA THR A 348 16.53 21.76 -9.07
C THR A 348 16.90 20.36 -9.58
N GLY A 349 16.34 19.32 -8.97
CA GLY A 349 16.52 17.94 -9.42
C GLY A 349 15.89 17.72 -10.79
N LYS A 350 16.45 16.79 -11.55
CA LYS A 350 15.92 16.39 -12.85
C LYS A 350 15.92 14.86 -12.99
N PRO A 351 14.99 14.29 -13.79
CA PRO A 351 14.97 12.84 -14.04
C PRO A 351 16.32 12.30 -14.53
N GLU A 352 17.05 13.05 -15.36
CA GLU A 352 18.34 12.63 -15.92
C GLU A 352 19.39 12.34 -14.84
N HIS A 353 19.35 13.06 -13.70
CA HIS A 353 20.29 12.83 -12.62
C HIS A 353 20.13 11.42 -12.01
N VAL A 354 18.89 10.96 -11.89
CA VAL A 354 18.59 9.62 -11.37
C VAL A 354 18.96 8.56 -12.41
N VAL A 355 18.65 8.81 -13.69
CA VAL A 355 19.01 7.94 -14.82
C VAL A 355 20.53 7.71 -14.88
N ASN A 356 21.33 8.79 -14.88
CA ASN A 356 22.79 8.71 -14.94
C ASN A 356 23.35 7.88 -13.78
N TYR A 357 22.90 8.16 -12.56
CA TYR A 357 23.35 7.44 -11.37
C TYR A 357 23.04 5.94 -11.43
N LEU A 358 21.81 5.56 -11.80
CA LEU A 358 21.41 4.15 -11.82
C LEU A 358 22.12 3.39 -12.95
N PHE A 359 22.44 4.02 -14.08
CA PHE A 359 23.33 3.41 -15.07
C PHE A 359 24.74 3.20 -14.50
N MET A 360 25.32 4.15 -13.76
CA MET A 360 26.64 3.93 -13.14
C MET A 360 26.62 2.79 -12.11
N VAL A 361 25.52 2.64 -11.34
CA VAL A 361 25.32 1.49 -10.45
C VAL A 361 25.26 0.17 -11.21
N ALA A 362 24.52 0.12 -12.32
CA ALA A 362 24.46 -1.06 -13.17
C ALA A 362 25.82 -1.36 -13.83
N GLU A 363 26.59 -0.34 -14.20
CA GLU A 363 27.94 -0.49 -14.76
C GLU A 363 28.91 -1.11 -13.73
N GLU A 364 28.90 -0.62 -12.48
CA GLU A 364 29.67 -1.23 -11.39
C GLU A 364 29.24 -2.69 -11.15
N LEU A 365 27.94 -2.99 -11.17
CA LEU A 365 27.46 -4.38 -11.06
C LEU A 365 28.00 -5.26 -12.21
N ARG A 366 27.95 -4.80 -13.47
CA ARG A 366 28.45 -5.57 -14.62
C ARG A 366 29.95 -5.87 -14.49
N LEU A 367 30.74 -4.91 -14.01
CA LEU A 367 32.17 -5.11 -13.78
C LEU A 367 32.42 -6.20 -12.72
N ILE A 368 31.65 -6.18 -11.62
CA ILE A 368 31.73 -7.22 -10.59
C ILE A 368 31.28 -8.58 -11.14
N MET A 369 30.20 -8.62 -11.94
CA MET A 369 29.76 -9.86 -12.59
C MET A 369 30.86 -10.44 -13.49
N ALA A 370 31.52 -9.60 -14.30
CA ALA A 370 32.63 -10.01 -15.15
C ALA A 370 33.81 -10.54 -14.33
N GLU A 371 34.17 -9.88 -13.22
CA GLU A 371 35.23 -10.32 -12.31
C GLU A 371 34.94 -11.68 -11.68
N LEU A 372 33.68 -11.92 -11.29
CA LEU A 372 33.26 -13.18 -10.66
C LEU A 372 33.01 -14.30 -11.68
N GLY A 373 32.77 -13.97 -12.96
CA GLY A 373 32.57 -14.93 -14.04
C GLY A 373 31.11 -15.24 -14.38
N PHE A 374 30.18 -14.30 -14.14
CA PHE A 374 28.75 -14.46 -14.40
C PHE A 374 28.31 -13.68 -15.64
N LYS A 375 27.59 -14.32 -16.56
CA LYS A 375 27.07 -13.69 -17.78
C LYS A 375 25.75 -13.00 -17.54
N THR A 376 24.92 -13.56 -16.66
CA THR A 376 23.62 -12.97 -16.30
C THR A 376 23.44 -12.87 -14.79
N VAL A 377 22.61 -11.93 -14.33
CA VAL A 377 22.21 -11.78 -12.93
C VAL A 377 21.58 -13.09 -12.45
N ASN A 378 20.78 -13.77 -13.30
CA ASN A 378 20.14 -15.04 -12.93
C ASN A 378 21.13 -16.14 -12.57
N GLU A 379 22.29 -16.22 -13.22
CA GLU A 379 23.36 -17.17 -12.87
C GLU A 379 24.02 -16.85 -11.52
N MET A 380 23.94 -15.60 -11.08
CA MET A 380 24.56 -15.07 -9.87
C MET A 380 23.63 -15.13 -8.65
N ILE A 381 22.30 -15.17 -8.84
CA ILE A 381 21.32 -15.16 -7.74
C ILE A 381 21.55 -16.34 -6.77
N GLY A 382 21.78 -16.02 -5.50
CA GLY A 382 21.95 -17.02 -4.43
C GLY A 382 23.32 -17.70 -4.41
N ARG A 383 24.29 -17.25 -5.22
CA ARG A 383 25.67 -17.77 -5.25
C ARG A 383 26.52 -17.29 -4.08
N VAL A 384 26.02 -17.48 -2.84
CA VAL A 384 26.72 -17.11 -1.60
C VAL A 384 28.09 -17.76 -1.45
N ASP A 385 28.36 -18.84 -2.18
CA ASP A 385 29.69 -19.46 -2.26
C ASP A 385 30.78 -18.51 -2.79
N MET A 386 30.40 -17.44 -3.50
CA MET A 386 31.31 -16.37 -3.97
C MET A 386 31.55 -15.25 -2.95
N LEU A 387 30.98 -15.35 -1.75
CA LEU A 387 31.21 -14.42 -0.64
C LEU A 387 32.07 -15.07 0.46
N GLU A 388 32.92 -14.28 1.09
CA GLU A 388 33.61 -14.62 2.33
C GLU A 388 33.67 -13.42 3.29
N MET A 389 34.04 -13.65 4.55
CA MET A 389 34.35 -12.56 5.47
C MET A 389 35.64 -11.84 5.03
N ASP A 390 35.63 -10.51 5.06
CA ASP A 390 36.80 -9.69 4.73
C ASP A 390 37.90 -9.85 5.80
N LYS A 391 38.96 -10.55 5.42
CA LYS A 391 40.13 -10.85 6.27
C LYS A 391 41.03 -9.63 6.49
N ALA A 392 40.87 -8.55 5.71
CA ALA A 392 41.68 -7.34 5.82
C ALA A 392 41.21 -6.38 6.92
N ILE A 393 40.06 -6.67 7.55
CA ILE A 393 39.55 -5.89 8.67
C ILE A 393 40.07 -6.55 9.95
N ASP A 394 40.98 -5.88 10.66
CA ASP A 394 41.54 -6.34 11.94
C ASP A 394 41.02 -5.44 13.07
N HIS A 395 39.90 -5.83 13.66
CA HIS A 395 39.31 -5.12 14.80
C HIS A 395 38.86 -6.10 15.89
N TRP A 396 39.22 -5.81 17.14
CA TRP A 396 38.99 -6.71 18.28
C TRP A 396 37.52 -7.14 18.48
N LYS A 397 36.54 -6.29 18.12
CA LYS A 397 35.12 -6.65 18.15
C LYS A 397 34.67 -7.53 16.98
N GLN A 398 35.35 -7.49 15.84
CA GLN A 398 34.97 -8.30 14.68
C GLN A 398 35.19 -9.78 14.93
N GLY A 399 36.22 -10.15 15.71
CA GLY A 399 36.44 -11.54 16.13
C GLY A 399 35.27 -12.16 16.90
N SER A 400 34.26 -11.37 17.29
CA SER A 400 33.02 -11.85 17.90
C SER A 400 31.83 -12.00 16.93
N ILE A 401 32.00 -11.64 15.65
CA ILE A 401 30.95 -11.75 14.62
C ILE A 401 31.21 -12.99 13.76
N ASN A 402 30.21 -13.86 13.63
CA ASN A 402 30.23 -15.00 12.73
C ASN A 402 29.15 -14.84 11.65
N LEU A 403 29.56 -14.82 10.37
CA LEU A 403 28.66 -14.73 9.21
C LEU A 403 28.42 -16.09 8.50
N ASP A 404 28.95 -17.20 9.01
CA ASP A 404 28.88 -18.52 8.38
C ASP A 404 27.44 -18.92 8.00
N ALA A 405 26.47 -18.70 8.91
CA ALA A 405 25.07 -19.02 8.66
C ALA A 405 24.49 -18.22 7.46
N LEU A 406 24.93 -16.98 7.29
CA LEU A 406 24.53 -16.13 6.17
C LEU A 406 25.16 -16.59 4.85
N LEU A 407 26.43 -17.01 4.92
CA LEU A 407 27.24 -17.40 3.77
C LEU A 407 27.09 -18.89 3.41
N THR A 408 26.18 -19.60 4.08
CA THR A 408 25.88 -21.00 3.81
C THR A 408 24.93 -21.10 2.61
N PRO A 409 25.29 -21.86 1.55
CA PRO A 409 24.40 -22.12 0.44
C PRO A 409 23.06 -22.73 0.89
N ALA A 410 21.97 -22.30 0.27
CA ALA A 410 20.65 -22.81 0.59
C ALA A 410 20.56 -24.32 0.31
N ASN A 411 20.00 -25.07 1.26
CA ASN A 411 19.81 -26.51 1.11
C ASN A 411 18.66 -26.78 0.14
N LYS A 412 18.96 -27.45 -0.98
CA LYS A 412 17.97 -27.82 -1.98
C LYS A 412 17.39 -29.20 -1.65
N PRO A 413 16.06 -29.34 -1.50
CA PRO A 413 15.45 -30.64 -1.26
C PRO A 413 15.62 -31.58 -2.45
N ASN A 414 15.65 -31.05 -3.67
CA ASN A 414 15.88 -31.80 -4.92
C ASN A 414 16.89 -31.06 -5.82
N ALA A 415 17.53 -31.78 -6.75
CA ALA A 415 18.48 -31.18 -7.69
C ALA A 415 17.85 -30.05 -8.54
N ASP A 416 16.58 -30.21 -8.89
CA ASP A 416 15.82 -29.29 -9.75
C ASP A 416 15.22 -28.10 -9.01
N THR A 417 15.41 -28.00 -7.68
CA THR A 417 14.88 -26.86 -6.92
C THR A 417 15.52 -25.55 -7.39
N GLY A 418 14.66 -24.66 -7.89
CA GLY A 418 15.03 -23.33 -8.38
C GLY A 418 15.47 -22.39 -7.25
N THR A 419 16.43 -21.52 -7.56
CA THR A 419 16.98 -20.51 -6.62
C THR A 419 16.50 -19.09 -6.91
N TYR A 420 15.77 -18.90 -8.00
CA TYR A 420 15.17 -17.65 -8.44
C TYR A 420 13.83 -17.91 -9.12
N GLN A 421 13.03 -16.87 -9.35
CA GLN A 421 11.70 -17.00 -9.94
C GLN A 421 11.76 -17.53 -11.38
N SER A 422 11.03 -18.62 -11.64
CA SER A 422 10.94 -19.26 -12.95
C SER A 422 9.52 -19.74 -13.28
N ILE A 423 8.62 -19.76 -12.29
CA ILE A 423 7.23 -20.19 -12.41
C ILE A 423 6.33 -19.06 -11.92
N LEU A 424 5.31 -18.69 -12.69
CA LEU A 424 4.32 -17.70 -12.27
C LEU A 424 3.30 -18.33 -11.30
N GLN A 425 2.77 -17.52 -10.38
CA GLN A 425 1.68 -17.98 -9.51
C GLN A 425 0.41 -18.17 -10.32
N ASP A 426 -0.24 -19.32 -10.13
CA ASP A 426 -1.62 -19.53 -10.55
C ASP A 426 -2.57 -18.90 -9.52
N HIS A 427 -3.26 -17.86 -9.96
CA HIS A 427 -4.24 -17.10 -9.20
C HIS A 427 -5.68 -17.56 -9.43
N GLN A 428 -5.94 -18.55 -10.30
CA GLN A 428 -7.28 -19.13 -10.53
C GLN A 428 -8.34 -18.10 -10.93
N LEU A 429 -8.00 -17.21 -11.86
CA LEU A 429 -8.87 -16.10 -12.27
C LEU A 429 -10.06 -16.58 -13.10
N GLU A 430 -9.88 -17.67 -13.83
CA GLU A 430 -10.88 -18.34 -14.65
C GLU A 430 -12.02 -18.97 -13.83
N LEU A 431 -11.77 -19.28 -12.55
CA LEU A 431 -12.78 -19.87 -11.66
C LEU A 431 -13.66 -18.81 -10.97
N GLN A 432 -13.38 -17.52 -11.15
CA GLN A 432 -14.12 -16.44 -10.49
C GLN A 432 -15.53 -16.30 -11.09
N ILE A 433 -16.55 -16.19 -10.23
CA ILE A 433 -17.95 -15.94 -10.63
C ILE A 433 -18.11 -14.67 -11.48
N ASP A 434 -17.29 -13.65 -11.23
CA ASP A 434 -17.23 -12.41 -12.00
C ASP A 434 -17.07 -12.63 -13.51
N ASN A 435 -16.48 -13.74 -13.98
CA ASN A 435 -16.40 -14.02 -15.41
C ASN A 435 -17.80 -14.11 -16.05
N SER A 436 -18.74 -14.77 -15.38
CA SER A 436 -20.14 -14.82 -15.81
C SER A 436 -20.84 -13.47 -15.65
N LEU A 437 -20.53 -12.73 -14.57
CA LEU A 437 -21.12 -11.40 -14.35
C LEU A 437 -20.70 -10.40 -15.43
N ILE A 438 -19.44 -10.45 -15.86
CA ILE A 438 -18.90 -9.65 -16.96
C ILE A 438 -19.63 -9.97 -18.27
N GLU A 439 -19.79 -11.26 -18.58
CA GLU A 439 -20.48 -11.69 -19.81
C GLU A 439 -21.93 -11.19 -19.85
N GLN A 440 -22.66 -11.35 -18.75
CA GLN A 440 -24.05 -10.87 -18.64
C GLN A 440 -24.15 -9.35 -18.61
N SER A 441 -23.10 -8.65 -18.19
CA SER A 441 -23.06 -7.19 -18.12
C SER A 441 -22.53 -6.51 -19.39
N LYS A 442 -22.18 -7.28 -20.43
CA LYS A 442 -21.48 -6.77 -21.63
C LYS A 442 -22.19 -5.59 -22.29
N ALA A 443 -23.51 -5.63 -22.41
CA ALA A 443 -24.31 -4.56 -23.02
C ALA A 443 -24.18 -3.22 -22.27
N ALA A 444 -24.11 -3.25 -20.94
CA ALA A 444 -23.91 -2.06 -20.11
C ALA A 444 -22.46 -1.57 -20.12
N ILE A 445 -21.50 -2.50 -20.17
CA ILE A 445 -20.07 -2.17 -20.15
C ILE A 445 -19.65 -1.48 -21.45
N GLU A 446 -19.98 -2.10 -22.59
CA GLU A 446 -19.55 -1.67 -23.92
C GLU A 446 -20.51 -0.65 -24.54
N GLY A 447 -21.78 -0.67 -24.14
CA GLY A 447 -22.82 0.25 -24.57
C GLY A 447 -23.16 1.30 -23.52
N ASN A 448 -24.40 1.79 -23.59
CA ASN A 448 -25.01 2.67 -22.59
C ASN A 448 -26.38 2.11 -22.14
N GLU A 449 -26.54 0.78 -22.19
CA GLU A 449 -27.74 0.09 -21.74
C GLU A 449 -27.67 -0.20 -20.24
N SER A 450 -28.82 -0.29 -19.58
CA SER A 450 -28.91 -0.80 -18.21
C SER A 450 -29.27 -2.29 -18.23
N VAL A 451 -28.59 -3.08 -17.40
CA VAL A 451 -28.87 -4.52 -17.24
C VAL A 451 -29.23 -4.84 -15.81
N GLN A 452 -30.20 -5.72 -15.63
CA GLN A 452 -30.55 -6.31 -14.35
C GLN A 452 -30.78 -7.80 -14.50
N PHE A 453 -30.17 -8.60 -13.63
CA PHE A 453 -30.31 -10.06 -13.65
C PHE A 453 -30.08 -10.68 -12.27
N ASP A 454 -30.55 -11.92 -12.12
CA ASP A 454 -30.44 -12.70 -10.90
C ASP A 454 -29.26 -13.68 -10.97
N SER A 455 -28.63 -13.94 -9.83
CA SER A 455 -27.57 -14.92 -9.67
C SER A 455 -27.61 -15.58 -8.28
N ILE A 456 -26.88 -16.68 -8.10
CA ILE A 456 -26.74 -17.37 -6.81
C ILE A 456 -25.35 -17.05 -6.26
N ILE A 457 -25.27 -16.84 -4.95
CA ILE A 457 -24.00 -16.62 -4.25
C ILE A 457 -23.87 -17.54 -3.06
N THR A 458 -22.65 -18.00 -2.81
CA THR A 458 -22.30 -18.85 -1.68
C THR A 458 -21.05 -18.35 -0.99
N ASN A 459 -20.78 -18.84 0.21
CA ASN A 459 -19.69 -18.31 1.05
C ASN A 459 -18.28 -18.56 0.46
N VAL A 460 -18.16 -19.43 -0.56
CA VAL A 460 -16.92 -19.65 -1.30
C VAL A 460 -16.69 -18.59 -2.39
N ASP A 461 -17.73 -17.85 -2.78
CA ASP A 461 -17.68 -16.77 -3.75
C ASP A 461 -17.16 -15.50 -3.06
N ARG A 462 -15.84 -15.30 -3.16
CA ARG A 462 -15.11 -14.19 -2.52
C ARG A 462 -14.82 -13.08 -3.52
N ALA A 463 -14.68 -11.85 -3.01
CA ALA A 463 -14.34 -10.67 -3.81
C ALA A 463 -15.29 -10.40 -4.99
N VAL A 464 -16.56 -10.82 -4.89
CA VAL A 464 -17.53 -10.70 -5.98
C VAL A 464 -17.72 -9.24 -6.38
N GLY A 465 -17.58 -8.96 -7.66
CA GLY A 465 -17.68 -7.63 -8.26
C GLY A 465 -16.34 -6.93 -8.49
N ALA A 466 -15.23 -7.41 -7.91
CA ALA A 466 -13.91 -6.79 -8.06
C ALA A 466 -13.37 -6.93 -9.50
N MET A 467 -13.50 -8.10 -10.12
CA MET A 467 -13.07 -8.33 -11.50
C MET A 467 -14.00 -7.63 -12.48
N LEU A 468 -15.31 -7.62 -12.22
CA LEU A 468 -16.27 -6.83 -12.99
C LEU A 468 -15.90 -5.34 -12.98
N SER A 469 -15.55 -4.80 -11.81
CA SER A 469 -15.15 -3.40 -11.65
C SER A 469 -13.85 -3.08 -12.39
N SER A 470 -12.86 -3.97 -12.32
CA SER A 470 -11.61 -3.85 -13.11
C SER A 470 -11.91 -3.82 -14.60
N HIS A 471 -12.79 -4.71 -15.07
CA HIS A 471 -13.17 -4.81 -16.47
C HIS A 471 -13.89 -3.53 -16.95
N VAL A 472 -14.85 -3.01 -16.18
CA VAL A 472 -15.53 -1.74 -16.46
C VAL A 472 -14.52 -0.59 -16.64
N VAL A 473 -13.62 -0.42 -15.67
CA VAL A 473 -12.64 0.68 -15.68
C VAL A 473 -11.70 0.56 -16.88
N LYS A 474 -11.22 -0.65 -17.19
CA LYS A 474 -10.32 -0.87 -18.34
C LYS A 474 -11.01 -0.62 -19.67
N THR A 475 -12.23 -1.14 -19.85
CA THR A 475 -12.96 -1.02 -21.12
C THR A 475 -13.37 0.43 -21.39
N ARG A 476 -13.82 1.16 -20.36
CA ARG A 476 -14.30 2.56 -20.52
C ARG A 476 -13.21 3.62 -20.33
N GLY A 477 -11.98 3.22 -20.02
CA GLY A 477 -10.85 4.12 -19.76
C GLY A 477 -10.97 4.91 -18.46
N GLY A 478 -11.80 4.46 -17.52
CA GLY A 478 -12.02 5.08 -16.22
C GLY A 478 -13.32 4.65 -15.55
N ASN A 479 -13.47 4.96 -14.27
CA ASN A 479 -14.65 4.70 -13.47
C ASN A 479 -15.76 5.74 -13.73
N ASN A 480 -16.42 5.60 -14.87
CA ASN A 480 -17.35 6.59 -15.42
C ASN A 480 -18.69 6.00 -15.87
N LEU A 481 -19.02 4.79 -15.42
CA LEU A 481 -20.29 4.16 -15.72
C LEU A 481 -21.44 4.93 -15.04
N ASP A 482 -22.57 5.04 -15.73
CA ASP A 482 -23.74 5.75 -15.22
C ASP A 482 -24.39 4.98 -14.07
N GLU A 483 -25.00 5.71 -13.13
CA GLU A 483 -25.62 5.11 -11.95
C GLU A 483 -26.76 4.15 -12.36
N GLY A 484 -26.80 2.94 -11.81
CA GLY A 484 -27.81 1.94 -12.14
C GLY A 484 -27.63 1.24 -13.49
N SER A 485 -26.44 1.31 -14.10
CA SER A 485 -26.15 0.61 -15.36
C SER A 485 -26.12 -0.91 -15.18
N ILE A 486 -25.62 -1.41 -14.06
CA ILE A 486 -25.55 -2.85 -13.76
C ILE A 486 -26.18 -3.08 -12.39
N HIS A 487 -27.23 -3.91 -12.33
CA HIS A 487 -27.86 -4.33 -11.08
C HIS A 487 -27.90 -5.86 -11.00
N ILE A 488 -27.23 -6.43 -10.02
CA ILE A 488 -27.16 -7.89 -9.87
C ILE A 488 -27.84 -8.27 -8.56
N ASN A 489 -28.92 -9.05 -8.65
CA ASN A 489 -29.59 -9.59 -7.48
C ASN A 489 -29.03 -10.98 -7.17
N PHE A 490 -28.52 -11.17 -5.97
CA PHE A 490 -28.02 -12.44 -5.48
C PHE A 490 -28.97 -13.03 -4.43
N LYS A 491 -29.04 -14.36 -4.43
CA LYS A 491 -29.65 -15.13 -3.34
C LYS A 491 -28.61 -16.06 -2.72
N GLY A 492 -28.47 -15.99 -1.40
CA GLY A 492 -27.56 -16.84 -0.61
C GLY A 492 -26.61 -16.04 0.28
N SER A 493 -25.47 -16.62 0.62
CA SER A 493 -24.51 -16.07 1.59
C SER A 493 -23.23 -15.65 0.89
N ALA A 494 -22.85 -14.38 0.92
CA ALA A 494 -21.64 -13.93 0.23
C ALA A 494 -20.36 -14.28 1.02
N GLY A 495 -19.31 -14.69 0.31
CA GLY A 495 -17.97 -14.84 0.88
C GLY A 495 -17.34 -13.52 1.30
N GLN A 496 -16.10 -13.58 1.80
CA GLN A 496 -15.34 -12.38 2.18
C GLN A 496 -15.20 -11.40 1.01
N SER A 497 -15.15 -10.10 1.33
CA SER A 497 -14.87 -9.02 0.36
C SER A 497 -15.94 -8.82 -0.71
N LEU A 498 -17.22 -9.10 -0.43
CA LEU A 498 -18.34 -8.75 -1.31
C LEU A 498 -18.28 -7.25 -1.70
N GLY A 499 -18.27 -6.95 -3.00
CA GLY A 499 -18.22 -5.58 -3.49
C GLY A 499 -16.89 -4.88 -3.24
N ALA A 500 -15.79 -5.62 -3.06
CA ALA A 500 -14.47 -5.01 -2.90
C ALA A 500 -14.10 -4.16 -4.14
N PHE A 501 -13.77 -2.90 -3.89
CA PHE A 501 -13.44 -1.90 -4.92
C PHE A 501 -14.50 -1.74 -6.01
N LEU A 502 -15.79 -1.90 -5.65
CA LEU A 502 -16.89 -1.82 -6.61
C LEU A 502 -16.95 -0.46 -7.32
N ALA A 503 -16.88 -0.50 -8.65
CA ALA A 503 -16.95 0.68 -9.51
C ALA A 503 -18.35 1.33 -9.47
N LYS A 504 -18.39 2.63 -9.79
CA LYS A 504 -19.63 3.39 -9.96
C LYS A 504 -20.55 2.72 -10.99
N GLY A 505 -21.86 2.84 -10.80
CA GLY A 505 -22.85 2.31 -11.74
C GLY A 505 -23.16 0.83 -11.57
N ILE A 506 -22.47 0.14 -10.65
CA ILE A 506 -22.73 -1.25 -10.31
C ILE A 506 -23.44 -1.32 -8.95
N THR A 507 -24.57 -2.01 -8.91
CA THR A 507 -25.31 -2.37 -7.70
C THR A 507 -25.24 -3.88 -7.50
N LEU A 508 -24.74 -4.32 -6.35
CA LEU A 508 -24.84 -5.70 -5.88
C LEU A 508 -25.88 -5.76 -4.76
N GLU A 509 -26.95 -6.51 -4.97
CA GLU A 509 -28.02 -6.70 -3.99
C GLU A 509 -28.03 -8.16 -3.54
N VAL A 510 -28.00 -8.42 -2.23
CA VAL A 510 -27.97 -9.78 -1.66
C VAL A 510 -29.17 -9.98 -0.75
N GLU A 511 -30.07 -10.86 -1.15
CA GLU A 511 -31.09 -11.46 -0.29
C GLU A 511 -30.47 -12.67 0.43
N GLY A 512 -30.06 -12.45 1.68
CA GLY A 512 -29.29 -13.41 2.47
C GLY A 512 -28.40 -12.74 3.51
N ASP A 513 -27.10 -13.09 3.52
CA ASP A 513 -26.08 -12.54 4.43
C ASP A 513 -24.71 -12.42 3.74
N ALA A 514 -23.71 -11.87 4.44
CA ALA A 514 -22.35 -11.75 3.94
C ALA A 514 -21.29 -11.96 5.04
N ASN A 515 -20.08 -12.36 4.66
CA ASN A 515 -18.94 -12.45 5.57
C ASN A 515 -18.24 -11.08 5.76
N ASP A 516 -17.00 -11.10 6.25
CA ASP A 516 -16.18 -9.90 6.48
C ASP A 516 -15.92 -9.09 5.20
N TYR A 517 -15.56 -7.82 5.39
CA TYR A 517 -15.03 -6.91 4.36
C TYR A 517 -16.03 -6.48 3.28
N VAL A 518 -17.34 -6.57 3.54
CA VAL A 518 -18.36 -6.02 2.64
C VAL A 518 -18.05 -4.56 2.30
N GLY A 519 -18.02 -4.23 1.02
CA GLY A 519 -17.74 -2.88 0.53
C GLY A 519 -16.32 -2.38 0.84
N LYS A 520 -15.35 -3.27 1.06
CA LYS A 520 -13.93 -2.90 1.22
C LYS A 520 -13.44 -2.07 0.04
N GLY A 521 -12.91 -0.88 0.31
CA GLY A 521 -12.39 0.01 -0.74
C GLY A 521 -13.43 0.46 -1.77
N LEU A 522 -14.72 0.49 -1.41
CA LEU A 522 -15.82 0.87 -2.32
C LEU A 522 -15.47 2.14 -3.11
N SER A 523 -15.69 2.10 -4.42
CA SER A 523 -15.21 3.11 -5.38
C SER A 523 -16.36 3.67 -6.25
N GLY A 524 -17.53 3.83 -5.67
CA GLY A 524 -18.70 4.48 -6.29
C GLY A 524 -19.90 3.56 -6.47
N GLY A 525 -19.71 2.24 -6.40
CA GLY A 525 -20.80 1.27 -6.51
C GLY A 525 -21.72 1.25 -5.29
N ARG A 526 -22.80 0.46 -5.40
CA ARG A 526 -23.76 0.23 -4.31
C ARG A 526 -23.75 -1.24 -3.87
N VAL A 527 -23.71 -1.48 -2.56
CA VAL A 527 -23.88 -2.81 -1.98
C VAL A 527 -25.08 -2.82 -1.04
N ILE A 528 -26.03 -3.71 -1.28
CA ILE A 528 -27.26 -3.86 -0.49
C ILE A 528 -27.29 -5.29 0.04
N VAL A 529 -27.50 -5.46 1.35
CA VAL A 529 -27.65 -6.78 1.98
C VAL A 529 -28.83 -6.75 2.95
N TYR A 530 -29.75 -7.68 2.80
CA TYR A 530 -30.92 -7.83 3.67
C TYR A 530 -31.31 -9.31 3.82
N PRO A 531 -31.93 -9.70 4.94
CA PRO A 531 -32.30 -11.08 5.17
C PRO A 531 -33.38 -11.55 4.18
N PRO A 532 -33.50 -12.86 3.91
CA PRO A 532 -34.56 -13.39 3.05
C PRO A 532 -35.94 -12.87 3.44
N LYS A 533 -36.79 -12.51 2.46
CA LYS A 533 -38.06 -11.81 2.71
C LYS A 533 -39.05 -12.62 3.56
N ASN A 534 -38.87 -13.93 3.63
CA ASN A 534 -39.66 -14.87 4.42
C ASN A 534 -39.03 -15.18 5.80
N SER A 535 -38.00 -14.45 6.22
CA SER A 535 -37.38 -14.59 7.54
C SER A 535 -38.37 -14.25 8.66
N THR A 536 -38.39 -15.05 9.72
CA THR A 536 -39.30 -14.87 10.86
C THR A 536 -38.65 -14.19 12.06
N PHE A 537 -37.33 -14.00 12.03
CA PHE A 537 -36.58 -13.29 13.06
C PHE A 537 -36.57 -11.79 12.79
N LYS A 538 -36.24 -10.99 13.83
CA LYS A 538 -36.03 -9.56 13.71
C LYS A 538 -34.64 -9.27 13.17
N ALA A 539 -34.55 -8.64 12.01
CA ALA A 539 -33.28 -8.37 11.32
C ALA A 539 -32.33 -7.54 12.19
N GLU A 540 -32.86 -6.56 12.92
CA GLU A 540 -32.11 -5.62 13.74
C GLU A 540 -31.43 -6.26 14.97
N GLU A 541 -31.84 -7.47 15.33
CA GLU A 541 -31.25 -8.23 16.44
C GLU A 541 -30.19 -9.25 15.95
N GLN A 542 -30.05 -9.46 14.64
CA GLN A 542 -29.18 -10.48 14.04
C GLN A 542 -28.00 -9.87 13.28
N VAL A 543 -26.93 -10.68 13.12
CA VAL A 543 -25.77 -10.29 12.32
C VAL A 543 -26.06 -10.54 10.84
N ILE A 544 -25.93 -9.49 10.01
CA ILE A 544 -26.13 -9.55 8.56
C ILE A 544 -24.82 -9.58 7.77
N ALA A 545 -23.77 -8.96 8.33
CA ALA A 545 -22.42 -8.98 7.75
C ALA A 545 -21.33 -9.01 8.83
N GLY A 546 -20.15 -9.49 8.44
CA GLY A 546 -19.02 -9.67 9.35
C GLY A 546 -18.28 -8.38 9.73
N ASN A 547 -16.97 -8.52 9.90
CA ASN A 547 -16.05 -7.50 10.35
C ASN A 547 -15.65 -6.51 9.25
N VAL A 548 -15.25 -5.30 9.67
CA VAL A 548 -14.42 -4.40 8.85
C VAL A 548 -15.12 -4.00 7.53
N CYS A 549 -16.46 -3.95 7.54
CA CYS A 549 -17.25 -3.48 6.40
C CYS A 549 -16.92 -2.02 6.07
N GLY A 550 -16.78 -1.70 4.78
CA GLY A 550 -16.48 -0.35 4.31
C GLY A 550 -15.05 0.11 4.58
N TYR A 551 -14.10 -0.81 4.82
CA TYR A 551 -12.71 -0.45 5.12
C TYR A 551 -12.07 0.37 4.00
N GLY A 552 -11.63 1.59 4.34
CA GLY A 552 -10.84 2.44 3.43
C GLY A 552 -11.61 3.01 2.25
N SER A 553 -12.94 2.89 2.22
CA SER A 553 -13.79 3.24 1.07
C SER A 553 -13.62 4.70 0.60
N THR A 554 -13.69 4.93 -0.70
CA THR A 554 -13.52 6.26 -1.34
C THR A 554 -14.65 6.63 -2.31
N GLY A 555 -15.85 6.13 -2.04
CA GLY A 555 -17.13 6.62 -2.59
C GLY A 555 -18.13 5.48 -2.86
N GLY A 556 -19.43 5.78 -2.93
CA GLY A 556 -20.49 4.79 -3.15
C GLY A 556 -21.46 4.70 -1.97
N GLU A 557 -22.31 3.67 -1.98
CA GLU A 557 -23.37 3.47 -0.98
C GLU A 557 -23.43 2.03 -0.46
N MET A 558 -23.72 1.86 0.83
CA MET A 558 -23.87 0.56 1.46
C MET A 558 -25.08 0.53 2.38
N TYR A 559 -26.01 -0.41 2.18
CA TYR A 559 -27.24 -0.55 2.95
C TYR A 559 -27.36 -1.96 3.52
N LEU A 560 -27.23 -2.11 4.84
CA LEU A 560 -27.13 -3.39 5.53
C LEU A 560 -28.28 -3.53 6.54
N SER A 561 -29.30 -4.34 6.23
CA SER A 561 -30.45 -4.53 7.13
C SER A 561 -30.16 -5.61 8.17
N GLY A 562 -29.48 -5.18 9.23
CA GLY A 562 -29.13 -5.97 10.40
C GLY A 562 -27.86 -5.41 11.07
N ARG A 563 -27.34 -6.16 12.05
CA ARG A 563 -26.11 -5.79 12.76
C ARG A 563 -24.88 -6.23 12.01
N VAL A 564 -23.80 -5.48 12.13
CA VAL A 564 -22.47 -5.89 11.70
C VAL A 564 -21.53 -6.05 12.88
N ALA A 565 -20.45 -6.79 12.68
CA ALA A 565 -19.45 -7.05 13.70
C ALA A 565 -18.51 -5.83 13.92
N GLU A 566 -17.26 -6.06 14.31
CA GLU A 566 -16.34 -5.00 14.72
C GLU A 566 -15.84 -4.15 13.53
N ARG A 567 -15.41 -2.91 13.85
CA ARG A 567 -14.70 -2.00 12.93
C ARG A 567 -15.46 -1.59 11.67
N PHE A 568 -16.77 -1.50 11.77
CA PHE A 568 -17.60 -0.91 10.72
C PHE A 568 -17.08 0.48 10.31
N CYS A 569 -16.94 0.72 9.01
CA CYS A 569 -16.44 1.98 8.43
C CYS A 569 -15.06 2.41 8.94
N VAL A 570 -14.20 1.47 9.35
CA VAL A 570 -12.80 1.80 9.68
C VAL A 570 -12.12 2.47 8.48
N ARG A 571 -11.44 3.59 8.69
CA ARG A 571 -10.80 4.39 7.62
C ARG A 571 -11.75 4.83 6.48
N ASN A 572 -13.07 4.88 6.69
CA ASN A 572 -14.00 5.40 5.68
C ASN A 572 -13.59 6.82 5.25
N SER A 573 -13.46 7.03 3.94
CA SER A 573 -13.01 8.27 3.33
C SER A 573 -14.00 8.82 2.29
N GLY A 574 -15.21 8.27 2.20
CA GLY A 574 -16.20 8.76 1.23
C GLY A 574 -17.46 7.93 1.03
N VAL A 575 -17.60 6.74 1.61
CA VAL A 575 -18.83 5.95 1.47
C VAL A 575 -19.94 6.48 2.36
N ILE A 576 -21.17 6.38 1.88
CA ILE A 576 -22.40 6.53 2.68
C ILE A 576 -22.85 5.13 3.07
N ALA A 577 -22.91 4.84 4.36
CA ALA A 577 -23.30 3.52 4.85
C ALA A 577 -24.45 3.63 5.86
N VAL A 578 -25.49 2.80 5.69
CA VAL A 578 -26.62 2.66 6.63
C VAL A 578 -26.65 1.22 7.15
N VAL A 579 -26.74 1.07 8.47
CA VAL A 579 -26.72 -0.23 9.16
C VAL A 579 -27.59 -0.19 10.42
N GLU A 580 -28.07 -1.34 10.90
CA GLU A 580 -29.01 -1.42 12.03
C GLU A 580 -28.34 -1.74 13.37
N GLY A 581 -27.01 -1.82 13.39
CA GLY A 581 -26.20 -1.92 14.62
C GLY A 581 -24.76 -2.30 14.30
N VAL A 582 -23.83 -1.95 15.17
CA VAL A 582 -22.39 -2.20 14.95
C VAL A 582 -21.71 -2.72 16.21
N GLY A 583 -20.68 -3.55 16.04
CA GLY A 583 -19.80 -3.99 17.12
C GLY A 583 -18.83 -2.89 17.59
N ASP A 584 -17.76 -3.31 18.28
CA ASP A 584 -16.74 -2.41 18.81
C ASP A 584 -15.95 -1.71 17.67
N HIS A 585 -15.37 -0.55 17.98
CA HIS A 585 -14.51 0.24 17.09
C HIS A 585 -15.21 0.74 15.81
N GLY A 586 -16.52 1.00 15.84
CA GLY A 586 -17.22 1.65 14.73
C GLY A 586 -16.62 3.02 14.38
N CYS A 587 -16.50 3.32 13.08
CA CYS A 587 -15.93 4.54 12.51
C CYS A 587 -14.50 4.86 12.96
N GLU A 588 -13.73 3.84 13.37
CA GLU A 588 -12.33 3.98 13.76
C GLU A 588 -11.53 4.59 12.61
N TYR A 589 -10.74 5.62 12.90
CA TYR A 589 -9.95 6.37 11.92
C TYR A 589 -10.74 6.93 10.72
N MET A 590 -12.06 7.12 10.74
CA MET A 590 -12.79 7.67 9.59
C MET A 590 -12.33 9.11 9.24
N THR A 591 -12.16 9.41 7.94
CA THR A 591 -11.72 10.73 7.40
C THR A 591 -12.74 11.40 6.48
N GLY A 592 -13.81 10.71 6.10
CA GLY A 592 -14.83 11.22 5.19
C GLY A 592 -16.02 10.27 5.09
N GLY A 593 -17.05 10.67 4.33
CA GLY A 593 -18.26 9.87 4.14
C GLY A 593 -19.33 10.10 5.22
N ARG A 594 -20.32 9.21 5.24
CA ARG A 594 -21.46 9.19 6.17
C ARG A 594 -21.68 7.80 6.72
N ALA A 595 -21.88 7.70 8.03
CA ALA A 595 -22.23 6.45 8.70
C ALA A 595 -23.53 6.64 9.50
N ILE A 596 -24.61 5.99 9.09
CA ILE A 596 -25.93 6.04 9.73
C ILE A 596 -26.13 4.70 10.43
N ILE A 597 -26.29 4.73 11.75
CA ILE A 597 -26.43 3.53 12.57
C ILE A 597 -27.78 3.60 13.28
N LEU A 598 -28.69 2.72 12.87
CA LEU A 598 -30.10 2.67 13.30
C LEU A 598 -30.32 1.75 14.53
N GLY A 599 -29.27 1.48 15.31
CA GLY A 599 -29.35 0.63 16.49
C GLY A 599 -28.12 0.69 17.38
N GLU A 600 -27.85 -0.38 18.12
CA GLU A 600 -26.79 -0.40 19.13
C GLU A 600 -25.38 -0.24 18.54
N VAL A 601 -24.51 0.39 19.33
CA VAL A 601 -23.11 0.68 18.98
C VAL A 601 -22.19 0.11 20.05
N GLY A 602 -21.15 -0.62 19.64
CA GLY A 602 -20.10 -1.12 20.53
C GLY A 602 -19.11 -0.06 21.00
N ARG A 603 -18.17 -0.48 21.84
CA ARG A 603 -17.21 0.37 22.54
C ARG A 603 -16.21 1.05 21.60
N ASN A 604 -15.61 2.13 22.10
CA ASN A 604 -14.52 2.86 21.44
C ASN A 604 -14.91 3.43 20.06
N PHE A 605 -16.19 3.80 19.89
CA PHE A 605 -16.69 4.39 18.66
C PHE A 605 -15.98 5.72 18.34
N GLY A 606 -15.60 5.92 17.07
CA GLY A 606 -14.99 7.15 16.58
C GLY A 606 -13.53 7.35 17.01
N ALA A 607 -12.85 6.33 17.55
CA ALA A 607 -11.44 6.44 17.91
C ALA A 607 -10.58 6.77 16.68
N GLY A 608 -9.78 7.84 16.75
CA GLY A 608 -8.97 8.29 15.62
C GLY A 608 -9.76 8.93 14.47
N MET A 609 -11.09 9.08 14.59
CA MET A 609 -11.93 9.71 13.58
C MET A 609 -11.54 11.19 13.42
N SER A 610 -11.11 11.56 12.22
CA SER A 610 -10.56 12.89 11.91
C SER A 610 -11.31 13.61 10.79
N GLY A 611 -12.31 12.98 10.16
CA GLY A 611 -13.25 13.61 9.23
C GLY A 611 -14.50 12.74 8.99
N GLY A 612 -15.50 13.30 8.30
CA GLY A 612 -16.79 12.65 8.07
C GLY A 612 -17.83 12.93 9.17
N ILE A 613 -19.04 12.40 9.01
CA ILE A 613 -20.16 12.57 9.95
C ILE A 613 -20.81 11.21 10.20
N ALA A 614 -21.12 10.90 11.46
CA ALA A 614 -21.94 9.76 11.80
C ALA A 614 -23.24 10.18 12.50
N TYR A 615 -24.33 9.46 12.23
CA TYR A 615 -25.66 9.66 12.80
C TYR A 615 -26.06 8.40 13.55
N ILE A 616 -26.30 8.53 14.85
CA ILE A 616 -26.55 7.40 15.74
C ILE A 616 -27.97 7.50 16.28
N TYR A 617 -28.79 6.50 16.00
CA TYR A 617 -30.10 6.34 16.62
C TYR A 617 -29.92 5.75 18.03
N ASN A 618 -30.21 6.54 19.06
CA ASN A 618 -29.88 6.24 20.46
C ASN A 618 -31.12 6.36 21.38
N PRO A 619 -32.19 5.57 21.17
CA PRO A 619 -33.41 5.64 21.98
C PRO A 619 -33.18 5.29 23.46
N ASN A 620 -32.19 4.43 23.74
CA ASN A 620 -31.89 3.93 25.09
C ASN A 620 -30.85 4.77 25.85
N ASN A 621 -30.33 5.86 25.26
CA ASN A 621 -29.31 6.73 25.86
C ASN A 621 -28.00 6.03 26.27
N THR A 622 -27.61 4.94 25.61
CA THR A 622 -26.41 4.16 25.94
C THR A 622 -25.14 4.62 25.19
N PHE A 623 -25.30 5.33 24.07
CA PHE A 623 -24.18 5.66 23.17
C PHE A 623 -23.07 6.50 23.82
N LYS A 624 -23.39 7.33 24.80
CA LYS A 624 -22.41 8.22 25.47
C LYS A 624 -21.29 7.45 26.16
N ASP A 625 -21.55 6.24 26.64
CA ASP A 625 -20.54 5.39 27.30
C ASP A 625 -19.71 4.58 26.30
N MET A 626 -20.14 4.53 25.04
CA MET A 626 -19.51 3.75 23.97
C MET A 626 -18.56 4.60 23.11
N VAL A 627 -18.69 5.92 23.11
CA VAL A 627 -17.88 6.83 22.30
C VAL A 627 -16.49 7.07 22.90
N ASN A 628 -15.47 7.16 22.03
CA ASN A 628 -14.16 7.68 22.42
C ASN A 628 -14.14 9.21 22.29
N PRO A 629 -14.09 9.98 23.40
CA PRO A 629 -14.30 11.42 23.36
C PRO A 629 -13.04 12.22 22.98
N ILE A 630 -11.91 11.57 22.67
CA ILE A 630 -10.62 12.24 22.44
C ILE A 630 -10.73 13.18 21.23
N MET A 631 -11.19 12.67 20.09
CA MET A 631 -11.17 13.39 18.80
C MET A 631 -12.55 13.82 18.28
N VAL A 632 -13.64 13.30 18.85
CA VAL A 632 -15.00 13.60 18.38
C VAL A 632 -15.84 14.34 19.42
N ASP A 633 -16.81 15.11 18.94
CA ASP A 633 -17.87 15.75 19.71
C ASP A 633 -19.23 15.12 19.37
N LEU A 634 -20.14 15.19 20.34
CA LEU A 634 -21.54 14.84 20.18
C LEU A 634 -22.35 16.12 20.01
N ASP A 635 -22.86 16.35 18.81
CA ASP A 635 -23.57 17.56 18.41
C ASP A 635 -25.08 17.31 18.24
N PRO A 636 -25.92 18.35 18.43
CA PRO A 636 -27.33 18.28 18.12
C PRO A 636 -27.58 18.19 16.60
N MET A 637 -28.77 17.71 16.24
CA MET A 637 -29.23 17.62 14.85
C MET A 637 -29.72 18.99 14.33
N ASP A 638 -28.93 19.64 13.49
CA ASP A 638 -29.34 20.83 12.74
C ASP A 638 -30.20 20.48 11.50
N ASP A 639 -30.85 21.48 10.90
CA ASP A 639 -31.80 21.28 9.79
C ASP A 639 -31.16 20.61 8.55
N GLU A 640 -29.88 20.84 8.29
CA GLU A 640 -29.15 20.22 7.18
C GLU A 640 -28.90 18.74 7.45
N ALA A 641 -28.43 18.42 8.66
CA ALA A 641 -28.25 17.06 9.14
C ALA A 641 -29.56 16.27 9.15
N GLN A 642 -30.68 16.90 9.51
CA GLN A 642 -32.00 16.25 9.51
C GLN A 642 -32.43 15.85 8.10
N LYS A 643 -32.28 16.75 7.11
CA LYS A 643 -32.62 16.47 5.71
C LYS A 643 -31.75 15.37 5.12
N GLU A 644 -30.44 15.43 5.40
CA GLU A 644 -29.48 14.43 4.94
C GLU A 644 -29.81 13.05 5.54
N LEU A 645 -30.05 12.99 6.86
CA LEU A 645 -30.44 11.76 7.55
C LEU A 645 -31.73 11.17 6.98
N PHE A 646 -32.78 11.97 6.79
CA PHE A 646 -34.06 11.49 6.28
C PHE A 646 -33.91 10.80 4.93
N LYS A 647 -33.11 11.39 4.01
CA LYS A 647 -32.82 10.79 2.71
C LYS A 647 -32.19 9.40 2.86
N TYR A 648 -31.19 9.24 3.72
CA TYR A 648 -30.49 7.97 3.84
C TYR A 648 -31.31 6.89 4.55
N VAL A 649 -32.13 7.28 5.53
CA VAL A 649 -33.07 6.35 6.16
C VAL A 649 -34.15 5.91 5.18
N LEU A 650 -34.67 6.83 4.34
CA LEU A 650 -35.62 6.52 3.27
C LEU A 650 -35.02 5.52 2.27
N ASN A 651 -33.82 5.80 1.75
CA ASN A 651 -33.13 4.88 0.84
C ASN A 651 -32.93 3.50 1.48
N HIS A 652 -32.57 3.45 2.78
CA HIS A 652 -32.42 2.18 3.48
C HIS A 652 -33.73 1.39 3.53
N ALA A 653 -34.85 2.06 3.84
CA ALA A 653 -36.17 1.43 3.82
C ALA A 653 -36.55 0.94 2.42
N GLU A 654 -36.32 1.74 1.37
CA GLU A 654 -36.64 1.38 -0.02
C GLU A 654 -35.80 0.21 -0.54
N PHE A 655 -34.49 0.20 -0.26
CA PHE A 655 -33.58 -0.82 -0.79
C PHE A 655 -33.60 -2.13 0.00
N THR A 656 -33.89 -2.09 1.30
CA THR A 656 -33.79 -3.27 2.15
C THR A 656 -35.13 -3.77 2.70
N GLY A 657 -36.19 -2.96 2.64
CA GLY A 657 -37.45 -3.24 3.32
C GLY A 657 -37.34 -3.17 4.86
N SER A 658 -36.32 -2.49 5.39
CA SER A 658 -36.06 -2.39 6.83
C SER A 658 -37.25 -1.88 7.63
N VAL A 659 -37.73 -2.70 8.57
CA VAL A 659 -38.80 -2.35 9.51
C VAL A 659 -38.36 -1.23 10.46
N VAL A 660 -37.08 -1.21 10.85
CA VAL A 660 -36.53 -0.15 11.73
C VAL A 660 -36.55 1.19 11.02
N ALA A 661 -36.06 1.26 9.78
CA ALA A 661 -36.08 2.51 9.02
C ALA A 661 -37.51 2.97 8.74
N GLN A 662 -38.42 2.06 8.37
CA GLN A 662 -39.82 2.40 8.16
C GLN A 662 -40.47 2.98 9.43
N ARG A 663 -40.24 2.37 10.60
CA ARG A 663 -40.73 2.88 11.88
C ARG A 663 -40.22 4.29 12.19
N ILE A 664 -38.94 4.55 11.91
CA ILE A 664 -38.31 5.87 12.10
C ILE A 664 -38.95 6.90 11.17
N ILE A 665 -39.20 6.56 9.90
CA ILE A 665 -39.84 7.45 8.93
C ILE A 665 -41.27 7.77 9.33
N ASP A 666 -42.04 6.75 9.73
CA ASP A 666 -43.45 6.89 10.10
C ASP A 666 -43.64 7.80 11.33
N ASN A 667 -42.64 7.86 12.22
CA ASN A 667 -42.67 8.62 13.47
C ASN A 667 -41.58 9.71 13.54
N TRP A 668 -41.16 10.23 12.38
CA TRP A 668 -39.95 11.03 12.21
C TRP A 668 -39.71 12.11 13.27
N ASN A 669 -40.72 12.94 13.58
CA ASN A 669 -40.55 14.07 14.50
C ASN A 669 -40.24 13.64 15.95
N GLU A 670 -40.74 12.48 16.37
CA GLU A 670 -40.45 11.93 17.71
C GLU A 670 -39.12 11.17 17.70
N GLU A 671 -38.91 10.34 16.69
CA GLU A 671 -37.70 9.51 16.56
C GLU A 671 -36.43 10.33 16.34
N LEU A 672 -36.55 11.48 15.67
CA LEU A 672 -35.45 12.41 15.47
C LEU A 672 -34.82 12.89 16.78
N LYS A 673 -35.60 12.97 17.88
CA LYS A 673 -35.09 13.38 19.21
C LYS A 673 -34.09 12.38 19.80
N HIS A 674 -34.08 11.16 19.28
CA HIS A 674 -33.17 10.10 19.69
C HIS A 674 -31.88 10.04 18.86
N PHE A 675 -31.74 10.87 17.82
CA PHE A 675 -30.52 10.91 17.02
C PHE A 675 -29.43 11.78 17.63
N VAL A 676 -28.20 11.29 17.57
CA VAL A 676 -26.98 12.00 17.94
C VAL A 676 -26.09 12.15 16.71
N LYS A 677 -25.61 13.38 16.45
CA LYS A 677 -24.62 13.64 15.41
C LYS A 677 -23.22 13.57 16.00
N VAL A 678 -22.33 12.79 15.39
CA VAL A 678 -20.92 12.67 15.80
C VAL A 678 -20.04 13.34 14.77
N MET A 679 -19.22 14.30 15.22
CA MET A 679 -18.31 15.05 14.35
C MET A 679 -16.91 15.19 14.96
N PRO A 680 -15.84 15.03 14.17
CA PRO A 680 -14.47 15.27 14.64
C PRO A 680 -14.18 16.74 14.95
N LYS A 681 -13.47 16.99 16.05
CA LYS A 681 -13.12 18.33 16.54
C LYS A 681 -12.28 19.12 15.52
N ASP A 682 -11.27 18.48 14.94
CA ASP A 682 -10.40 19.13 13.94
C ASP A 682 -11.13 19.43 12.64
N PHE A 683 -11.99 18.51 12.19
CA PHE A 683 -12.83 18.73 11.02
C PHE A 683 -13.79 19.91 11.23
N LYS A 684 -14.44 19.97 12.39
CA LYS A 684 -15.30 21.09 12.82
C LYS A 684 -14.54 22.42 12.85
N ARG A 685 -13.33 22.43 13.40
CA ARG A 685 -12.44 23.61 13.42
C ARG A 685 -12.14 24.10 12.00
N VAL A 686 -11.82 23.20 11.07
CA VAL A 686 -11.53 23.56 9.67
C VAL A 686 -12.78 24.09 8.96
N LEU A 687 -13.94 23.45 9.13
CA LEU A 687 -15.21 23.95 8.55
C LEU A 687 -15.56 25.36 9.05
N GLN A 688 -15.37 25.62 10.35
CA GLN A 688 -15.60 26.94 10.94
C GLN A 688 -14.60 27.99 10.48
N GLN A 689 -13.37 27.60 10.15
CA GLN A 689 -12.36 28.50 9.59
C GLN A 689 -12.68 28.85 8.14
N ASN A 690 -13.17 27.90 7.35
CA ASN A 690 -13.53 28.11 5.94
C ASN A 690 -14.84 28.88 5.74
N ALA A 691 -15.73 28.89 6.75
CA ALA A 691 -16.97 29.66 6.74
C ALA A 691 -16.76 31.15 7.11
N LYS A 692 -15.56 31.54 7.53
CA LYS A 692 -15.15 32.93 7.81
C LYS A 692 -14.35 33.48 6.64
#